data_AF-A0A507EB55-F1
#
_entry.id   AF-A0A507EB55-F1
#
_cell.length_a   1.000
_cell.length_b   1.000
_cell.length_c   1.000
_cell.angle_alpha   90.00
_cell.angle_beta   90.00
_cell.angle_gamma   90.00
#
_symmetry.space_group_name_H-M   'P 1'
#
loop_
_entity.id
_entity.type
_entity.pdbx_description
1 polymer ?
#
loop_
_entity_poly.entity_id
_entity_poly.type
_entity_poly.pdbx_seq_one_letter_code
_entity_poly.pdbx_strand_id
1 'polypeptide(L)'
;MTPKHTQSLSDDEPLARHEGALDSSSDGSDDDDAKSEMDVTAPGESALSPDELKALRQQVASSPYNYESHLKYITELRRAADFQKLRDARQHMSEIFPLSEDIWLQWIEDESRLAATAEEKRAIAQLYQKAVVDYLSIKLWHSFLSYLYNEYEETLDSAPEDQWISMEAIREISDQGLNATQLHFTEVFHHNRCSRDQIPVLNMAFVAHRKGATVWRAYRDFEALICEAAPTKPQISRMRDIYIKRLQIPHMQLDETFSEYSGFESTYDPENYESRLIAASSIVAATSKERDLREPYEKALIDSNHGLAEYQNYLSMEKSHSKGDPFRIRTLYERAVVRHCLDPTLWDAYITDIVNLFDVEIVLVPLVQRAVRNCNWVADTWSHQIRMMEHFKKPDVEVHAQFDRALTVLSPLANMEEIIKLFQSKQDYEMHQIDWTEGASEADLARIERCKANIEYIHTAFPPGDPYLRLERGLLRIYTRKLKDFSAARELYVSLTKAFGKQSDLWVEYADFERLYGTTAQARAVYKTASIRATDWPERIFEAWLSFEREEGSVETYYSALSLIKKQTHVVERRRLKELEKAEVMAPATQVMQQANQTEGETSVNGQFKKRPREADPENDASPGKRQKPEEAQVDTKAKMQEFHIVNSKVGGNMLYITNLSTSVQQQHLSDLFAKCGRIVDLYMQPNPETGALEAYVELAEVNRVRDAVSLDGTKIGGEAIRVMRCKPASTLWNFNGAEEKNKIYVSNLPVDIKKPALREIFSKYGTTVDIRLVLKNSIAFAYIEYADEESAQRSLVVDGRNIAGRKISVAISNPQKTKVKEADPKELFVSNLAFTTQPEDIEALFKEYGAVKDVRMMHNRDGQTKGTAFVEFETEDAAKKALALNGTQVDGRVIVVTVPDPNMRHGFDSSMRGRGRGRGRGAPRAGLGFSATRADVSTERATSFIPRVAARGGAAGNRKKTLKMNSKPKTQASAPSNGGSSTQPASQQGNSAPTAWKTPDDFRKMLMRRD
;
A
#
# COMPACT_ATOMS: atom_id res chain seq x y z
N MET A 1 98.34 29.19 33.08
CA MET A 1 98.30 28.65 34.46
C MET A 1 96.85 28.50 34.87
N THR A 2 96.53 27.47 35.68
CA THR A 2 95.35 27.40 36.58
C THR A 2 95.36 28.57 37.59
N PRO A 3 94.26 28.97 38.29
CA PRO A 3 93.27 28.03 38.89
C PRO A 3 91.79 28.48 39.12
N LYS A 4 90.92 27.48 39.44
CA LYS A 4 89.85 27.45 40.48
C LYS A 4 88.80 28.60 40.53
N HIS A 5 87.47 28.40 40.52
CA HIS A 5 86.50 27.63 41.35
C HIS A 5 85.32 28.63 41.63
N THR A 6 84.06 28.33 41.97
CA THR A 6 83.23 27.11 42.18
C THR A 6 81.75 27.52 42.24
N GLN A 7 80.81 26.66 41.82
CA GLN A 7 79.46 26.58 42.42
C GLN A 7 78.78 25.23 42.11
N SER A 8 77.85 24.80 42.97
CA SER A 8 77.15 23.49 43.00
C SER A 8 75.69 23.60 42.50
N LEU A 9 75.02 22.61 41.90
CA LEU A 9 74.79 21.16 42.18
C LEU A 9 73.77 20.85 43.29
N SER A 10 72.56 20.45 42.87
CA SER A 10 71.75 19.28 43.33
C SER A 10 70.43 19.21 42.52
N ASP A 11 70.12 18.26 41.61
CA ASP A 11 69.80 16.80 41.75
C ASP A 11 68.29 16.58 42.11
N ASP A 12 67.47 15.60 41.64
CA ASP A 12 67.49 14.53 40.60
C ASP A 12 66.02 14.12 40.25
N GLU A 13 65.60 13.67 39.05
CA GLU A 13 65.60 12.30 38.41
C GLU A 13 64.75 11.20 39.14
N PRO A 14 64.49 9.94 38.63
CA PRO A 14 64.74 9.24 37.32
C PRO A 14 63.41 8.72 36.62
N LEU A 15 63.31 8.32 35.32
CA LEU A 15 63.80 7.14 34.52
C LEU A 15 63.16 5.75 34.88
N ALA A 16 62.93 4.75 33.99
CA ALA A 16 63.11 4.58 32.52
C ALA A 16 62.30 3.40 31.85
N ARG A 17 62.43 3.33 30.51
CA ARG A 17 61.90 2.47 29.41
C ARG A 17 62.14 0.93 29.48
N HIS A 18 61.40 0.13 28.69
CA HIS A 18 61.90 -0.61 27.48
C HIS A 18 60.78 -1.32 26.63
N GLU A 19 61.13 -1.92 25.47
CA GLU A 19 60.22 -2.57 24.48
C GLU A 19 59.84 -4.04 24.83
N GLY A 20 58.96 -4.81 24.14
CA GLY A 20 58.14 -4.62 22.93
C GLY A 20 57.49 -5.94 22.41
N ALA A 21 57.03 -5.95 21.14
CA ALA A 21 56.57 -7.08 20.27
C ALA A 21 55.07 -7.53 20.19
N LEU A 22 54.50 -7.32 18.99
CA LEU A 22 53.65 -8.18 18.12
C LEU A 22 52.76 -9.33 18.67
N ASP A 23 51.47 -9.35 18.29
CA ASP A 23 50.87 -10.31 17.32
C ASP A 23 49.48 -9.82 16.80
N SER A 24 48.87 -10.46 15.78
CA SER A 24 47.64 -9.95 15.11
C SER A 24 46.76 -10.99 14.39
N SER A 25 45.47 -11.07 14.74
CA SER A 25 44.35 -11.68 13.96
C SER A 25 43.02 -11.53 14.74
N SER A 26 41.78 -11.40 14.21
CA SER A 26 41.17 -10.92 12.97
C SER A 26 39.77 -11.56 12.88
N ASP A 27 38.70 -10.78 13.05
CA ASP A 27 37.32 -11.04 12.55
C ASP A 27 36.44 -9.82 12.89
N GLY A 28 35.45 -9.40 12.09
CA GLY A 28 35.06 -9.94 10.77
C GLY A 28 33.57 -9.77 10.47
N SER A 29 33.10 -8.55 10.16
CA SER A 29 31.74 -8.30 9.65
C SER A 29 31.61 -6.92 9.00
N ASP A 30 31.14 -6.88 7.75
CA ASP A 30 31.08 -5.68 6.91
C ASP A 30 29.74 -4.91 7.02
N ASP A 31 29.79 -3.58 6.89
CA ASP A 31 28.62 -2.67 6.74
C ASP A 31 28.80 -1.82 5.47
N ASP A 32 28.49 -2.39 4.30
CA ASP A 32 28.51 -1.71 3.00
C ASP A 32 27.27 -0.81 2.81
N ASP A 33 27.23 0.34 3.50
CA ASP A 33 26.20 1.36 3.33
C ASP A 33 26.77 2.52 2.48
N ALA A 34 26.30 2.65 1.23
CA ALA A 34 26.96 3.40 0.15
C ALA A 34 26.88 4.93 0.30
N LYS A 35 27.68 5.48 1.23
CA LYS A 35 27.88 6.93 1.37
C LYS A 35 28.67 7.48 0.18
N SER A 36 28.10 8.46 -0.51
CA SER A 36 28.90 9.43 -1.26
C SER A 36 29.58 10.37 -0.25
N GLU A 37 30.68 9.90 0.36
CA GLU A 37 31.46 10.75 1.28
C GLU A 37 31.98 11.98 0.52
N MET A 38 31.62 13.16 1.03
CA MET A 38 31.97 14.43 0.38
C MET A 38 33.41 14.77 0.75
N ASP A 39 34.35 14.18 -0.01
CA ASP A 39 35.79 14.24 0.27
C ASP A 39 36.27 15.68 0.51
N VAL A 40 37.10 15.85 1.53
CA VAL A 40 37.68 17.12 1.93
C VAL A 40 38.88 17.41 1.03
N THR A 41 38.57 17.67 -0.23
CA THR A 41 39.53 17.92 -1.31
C THR A 41 40.59 18.94 -0.89
N ALA A 42 41.85 18.56 -1.09
CA ALA A 42 43.01 19.21 -0.49
C ALA A 42 43.18 20.68 -0.94
N PRO A 43 43.82 21.54 -0.12
CA PRO A 43 44.12 22.92 -0.47
C PRO A 43 45.20 22.99 -1.58
N GLY A 44 44.78 22.85 -2.83
CA GLY A 44 45.68 22.81 -4.00
C GLY A 44 45.03 23.10 -5.35
N GLU A 45 43.73 22.83 -5.53
CA GLU A 45 43.01 23.22 -6.75
C GLU A 45 42.58 24.70 -6.69
N SER A 46 42.99 25.48 -7.69
CA SER A 46 42.52 26.85 -7.89
C SER A 46 41.05 26.85 -8.32
N ALA A 47 40.24 27.75 -7.75
CA ALA A 47 38.85 27.96 -8.17
C ALA A 47 38.75 28.22 -9.68
N LEU A 48 37.64 27.76 -10.30
CA LEU A 48 37.44 27.88 -11.75
C LEU A 48 37.58 29.31 -12.27
N SER A 49 38.02 29.44 -13.52
CA SER A 49 38.18 30.75 -14.15
C SER A 49 36.84 31.49 -14.29
N PRO A 50 36.84 32.84 -14.37
CA PRO A 50 35.62 33.62 -14.54
C PRO A 50 34.80 33.24 -15.79
N ASP A 51 35.44 32.74 -16.85
CA ASP A 51 34.76 32.28 -18.06
C ASP A 51 34.16 30.86 -17.90
N GLU A 52 34.77 29.98 -17.10
CA GLU A 52 34.18 28.68 -16.74
C GLU A 52 32.98 28.84 -15.80
N LEU A 53 33.07 29.74 -14.80
CA LEU A 53 31.93 30.14 -13.97
C LEU A 53 30.77 30.71 -14.80
N LYS A 54 31.08 31.47 -15.85
CA LYS A 54 30.10 32.03 -16.80
C LYS A 54 29.49 30.94 -17.70
N ALA A 55 30.28 29.97 -18.16
CA ALA A 55 29.78 28.82 -18.91
C ALA A 55 28.86 27.94 -18.03
N LEU A 56 29.23 27.72 -16.76
CA LEU A 56 28.43 26.95 -15.81
C LEU A 56 27.10 27.67 -15.46
N ARG A 57 27.11 29.00 -15.34
CA ARG A 57 25.88 29.82 -15.25
C ARG A 57 25.01 29.67 -16.49
N GLN A 58 25.60 29.65 -17.69
CA GLN A 58 24.86 29.45 -18.94
C GLN A 58 24.28 28.03 -19.04
N GLN A 59 25.01 27.02 -18.55
CA GLN A 59 24.51 25.64 -18.43
C GLN A 59 23.28 25.58 -17.52
N VAL A 60 23.34 26.16 -16.32
CA VAL A 60 22.18 26.27 -15.40
C VAL A 60 21.00 26.97 -16.07
N ALA A 61 21.23 28.11 -16.75
CA ALA A 61 20.18 28.81 -17.48
C ALA A 61 19.57 28.01 -18.64
N SER A 62 20.36 27.14 -19.30
CA SER A 62 19.92 26.27 -20.39
C SER A 62 19.23 24.99 -19.93
N SER A 63 19.38 24.62 -18.65
CA SER A 63 18.77 23.42 -18.05
C SER A 63 18.46 23.67 -16.57
N PRO A 64 17.44 24.51 -16.24
CA PRO A 64 17.17 24.93 -14.86
C PRO A 64 16.81 23.77 -13.92
N TYR A 65 16.34 22.65 -14.46
CA TYR A 65 15.99 21.44 -13.70
C TYR A 65 17.15 20.43 -13.53
N ASN A 66 18.39 20.79 -13.89
CA ASN A 66 19.57 19.96 -13.64
C ASN A 66 20.19 20.26 -12.25
N TYR A 67 19.84 19.45 -11.25
CA TYR A 67 20.24 19.61 -9.85
C TYR A 67 21.78 19.69 -9.65
N GLU A 68 22.55 18.80 -10.30
CA GLU A 68 24.02 18.81 -10.21
C GLU A 68 24.65 20.12 -10.70
N SER A 69 24.09 20.73 -11.75
CA SER A 69 24.62 21.96 -12.33
C SER A 69 24.50 23.13 -11.35
N HIS A 70 23.41 23.20 -10.58
CA HIS A 70 23.27 24.17 -9.49
C HIS A 70 24.26 23.90 -8.35
N LEU A 71 24.42 22.65 -7.90
CA LEU A 71 25.37 22.31 -6.84
C LEU A 71 26.82 22.66 -7.21
N LYS A 72 27.24 22.35 -8.45
CA LYS A 72 28.57 22.69 -8.97
C LYS A 72 28.76 24.21 -9.01
N TYR A 73 27.76 24.96 -9.48
CA TYR A 73 27.80 26.42 -9.53
C TYR A 73 27.85 27.07 -8.13
N ILE A 74 27.08 26.57 -7.17
CA ILE A 74 27.08 27.05 -5.77
C ILE A 74 28.41 26.73 -5.08
N THR A 75 28.98 25.54 -5.30
CA THR A 75 30.28 25.15 -4.73
C THR A 75 31.41 26.05 -5.24
N GLU A 76 31.44 26.32 -6.54
CA GLU A 76 32.48 27.18 -7.14
C GLU A 76 32.30 28.66 -6.79
N LEU A 77 31.06 29.16 -6.67
CA LEU A 77 30.82 30.51 -6.13
C LEU A 77 31.25 30.66 -4.66
N ARG A 78 31.09 29.60 -3.85
CA ARG A 78 31.57 29.56 -2.46
C ARG A 78 33.09 29.51 -2.39
N ARG A 79 33.75 28.73 -3.27
CA ARG A 79 35.23 28.72 -3.45
C ARG A 79 35.76 30.09 -3.91
N ALA A 80 35.02 30.81 -4.76
CA ALA A 80 35.37 32.15 -5.25
C ALA A 80 35.03 33.29 -4.27
N ALA A 81 34.41 33.01 -3.11
CA ALA A 81 33.97 33.98 -2.11
C ALA A 81 33.06 35.12 -2.63
N ASP A 82 32.31 34.88 -3.72
CA ASP A 82 31.35 35.86 -4.26
C ASP A 82 30.01 35.74 -3.56
N PHE A 83 29.93 36.27 -2.34
CA PHE A 83 28.79 36.08 -1.44
C PHE A 83 27.44 36.54 -2.02
N GLN A 84 27.42 37.60 -2.83
CA GLN A 84 26.16 38.05 -3.45
C GLN A 84 25.70 37.09 -4.54
N LYS A 85 26.57 36.68 -5.48
CA LYS A 85 26.18 35.69 -6.50
C LYS A 85 25.87 34.33 -5.87
N LEU A 86 26.55 33.96 -4.79
CA LEU A 86 26.28 32.75 -4.01
C LEU A 86 24.88 32.77 -3.40
N ARG A 87 24.46 33.89 -2.81
CA ARG A 87 23.11 34.11 -2.28
C ARG A 87 22.05 34.06 -3.38
N ASP A 88 22.28 34.76 -4.51
CA ASP A 88 21.39 34.74 -5.68
C ASP A 88 21.22 33.32 -6.23
N ALA A 89 22.32 32.55 -6.34
CA ALA A 89 22.32 31.18 -6.85
C ALA A 89 21.61 30.20 -5.89
N ARG A 90 21.86 30.30 -4.58
CA ARG A 90 21.20 29.48 -3.56
C ARG A 90 19.70 29.77 -3.48
N GLN A 91 19.29 31.05 -3.57
CA GLN A 91 17.88 31.40 -3.67
C GLN A 91 17.25 30.78 -4.93
N HIS A 92 17.84 30.97 -6.11
CA HIS A 92 17.30 30.43 -7.35
C HIS A 92 17.19 28.90 -7.34
N MET A 93 18.16 28.20 -6.75
CA MET A 93 18.08 26.75 -6.55
C MET A 93 16.93 26.37 -5.60
N SER A 94 16.72 27.10 -4.49
CA SER A 94 15.64 26.85 -3.53
C SER A 94 14.23 27.08 -4.11
N GLU A 95 14.10 27.99 -5.07
CA GLU A 95 12.83 28.26 -5.77
C GLU A 95 12.41 27.08 -6.68
N ILE A 96 13.39 26.32 -7.20
CA ILE A 96 13.16 25.18 -8.09
C ILE A 96 13.07 23.86 -7.29
N PHE A 97 14.03 23.61 -6.40
CA PHE A 97 14.19 22.33 -5.68
C PHE A 97 13.99 22.50 -4.16
N PRO A 98 13.47 21.48 -3.46
CA PRO A 98 13.55 21.43 -2.01
C PRO A 98 14.96 21.01 -1.60
N LEU A 99 15.62 21.80 -0.75
CA LEU A 99 17.03 21.56 -0.37
C LEU A 99 17.13 20.65 0.86
N SER A 100 18.22 19.88 0.96
CA SER A 100 18.45 18.94 2.07
C SER A 100 18.81 19.65 3.38
N GLU A 101 18.68 18.93 4.50
CA GLU A 101 19.04 19.37 5.86
C GLU A 101 20.43 20.04 5.89
N ASP A 102 21.43 19.44 5.24
CA ASP A 102 22.82 19.90 5.29
C ASP A 102 23.13 21.05 4.31
N ILE A 103 22.40 21.18 3.19
CA ILE A 103 22.52 22.34 2.29
C ILE A 103 21.93 23.59 2.95
N TRP A 104 20.77 23.46 3.59
CA TRP A 104 20.15 24.56 4.34
C TRP A 104 21.04 25.00 5.51
N LEU A 105 21.58 24.07 6.31
CA LEU A 105 22.52 24.38 7.38
C LEU A 105 23.78 25.09 6.86
N GLN A 106 24.38 24.61 5.76
CA GLN A 106 25.55 25.25 5.16
C GLN A 106 25.28 26.70 4.71
N TRP A 107 24.12 26.98 4.12
CA TRP A 107 23.76 28.34 3.74
C TRP A 107 23.59 29.23 4.98
N ILE A 108 22.85 28.75 5.98
CA ILE A 108 22.63 29.48 7.22
C ILE A 108 23.95 29.77 7.94
N GLU A 109 24.86 28.80 8.03
CA GLU A 109 26.21 28.99 8.60
C GLU A 109 27.04 30.06 7.87
N ASP A 110 26.93 30.16 6.53
CA ASP A 110 27.65 31.19 5.78
C ASP A 110 27.08 32.59 6.05
N GLU A 111 25.75 32.73 6.07
CA GLU A 111 25.07 34.01 6.33
C GLU A 111 25.26 34.46 7.80
N SER A 112 25.22 33.53 8.77
CA SER A 112 25.51 33.80 10.18
C SER A 112 26.94 34.26 10.46
N ARG A 113 27.90 34.02 9.55
CA ARG A 113 29.28 34.56 9.64
C ARG A 113 29.41 35.96 9.04
N LEU A 114 28.41 36.43 8.29
CA LEU A 114 28.38 37.72 7.61
C LEU A 114 27.47 38.73 8.31
N ALA A 115 26.41 38.27 8.98
CA ALA A 115 25.46 39.12 9.68
C ALA A 115 26.07 39.84 10.89
N ALA A 116 26.00 41.17 10.88
CA ALA A 116 26.39 42.01 12.02
C ALA A 116 25.24 42.90 12.51
N THR A 117 24.26 43.18 11.65
CA THR A 117 23.11 44.05 11.97
C THR A 117 21.89 43.26 12.44
N ALA A 118 21.00 43.91 13.18
CA ALA A 118 19.70 43.34 13.55
C ALA A 118 18.81 42.99 12.34
N GLU A 119 19.01 43.62 11.18
CA GLU A 119 18.29 43.30 9.94
C GLU A 119 18.80 42.00 9.30
N GLU A 120 20.12 41.77 9.32
CA GLU A 120 20.72 40.51 8.85
C GLU A 120 20.43 39.35 9.82
N LYS A 121 20.48 39.59 11.14
CA LYS A 121 20.04 38.62 12.18
C LYS A 121 18.56 38.22 11.99
N ARG A 122 17.67 39.19 11.68
CA ARG A 122 16.27 38.90 11.25
C ARG A 122 16.19 38.10 9.95
N ALA A 123 17.04 38.38 8.96
CA ALA A 123 17.05 37.66 7.68
C ALA A 123 17.45 36.19 7.85
N ILE A 124 18.37 35.86 8.76
CA ILE A 124 18.73 34.49 9.12
C ILE A 124 17.53 33.74 9.70
N ALA A 125 16.73 34.38 10.56
CA ALA A 125 15.49 33.77 11.08
C ALA A 125 14.46 33.49 9.97
N GLN A 126 14.36 34.36 8.96
CA GLN A 126 13.53 34.10 7.76
C GLN A 126 14.11 32.96 6.91
N LEU A 127 15.43 32.79 6.87
CA LEU A 127 16.09 31.70 6.15
C LEU A 127 15.81 30.33 6.82
N TYR A 128 15.87 30.27 8.16
CA TYR A 128 15.39 29.12 8.93
C TYR A 128 13.90 28.81 8.67
N GLN A 129 13.03 29.83 8.64
CA GLN A 129 11.60 29.65 8.34
C GLN A 129 11.35 29.08 6.94
N LYS A 130 12.20 29.36 5.95
CA LYS A 130 12.15 28.69 4.63
C LYS A 130 12.63 27.23 4.74
N ALA A 131 13.76 27.01 5.42
CA ALA A 131 14.42 25.71 5.52
C ALA A 131 13.53 24.61 6.13
N VAL A 132 12.74 24.95 7.15
CA VAL A 132 11.85 23.99 7.85
C VAL A 132 10.60 23.56 7.05
N VAL A 133 10.36 24.14 5.86
CA VAL A 133 9.19 23.85 5.01
C VAL A 133 9.47 22.77 3.96
N ASP A 134 10.72 22.64 3.49
CA ASP A 134 11.06 21.66 2.44
C ASP A 134 10.94 20.22 2.94
N TYR A 135 11.52 19.91 4.10
CA TYR A 135 11.54 18.60 4.73
C TYR A 135 11.48 18.69 6.25
N LEU A 136 10.97 17.64 6.91
CA LEU A 136 10.95 17.57 8.36
C LEU A 136 12.35 17.28 8.94
N SER A 137 13.13 18.35 9.10
CA SER A 137 14.47 18.30 9.70
C SER A 137 14.45 18.71 11.17
N ILE A 138 14.85 17.78 12.04
CA ILE A 138 14.97 18.06 13.48
C ILE A 138 16.32 18.72 13.81
N LYS A 139 17.37 18.60 12.97
CA LYS A 139 18.59 19.42 13.14
C LYS A 139 18.26 20.90 12.94
N LEU A 140 17.55 21.24 11.86
CA LEU A 140 17.19 22.63 11.53
C LEU A 140 16.32 23.25 12.62
N TRP A 141 15.28 22.56 13.10
CA TRP A 141 14.46 23.06 14.22
C TRP A 141 15.26 23.27 15.51
N HIS A 142 16.17 22.37 15.86
CA HIS A 142 17.05 22.58 17.02
C HIS A 142 17.96 23.80 16.81
N SER A 143 18.67 23.85 15.67
CA SER A 143 19.59 24.95 15.33
C SER A 143 18.88 26.30 15.30
N PHE A 144 17.64 26.34 14.82
CA PHE A 144 16.79 27.54 14.81
C PHE A 144 16.47 28.00 16.23
N LEU A 145 15.99 27.10 17.11
CA LEU A 145 15.67 27.47 18.50
C LEU A 145 16.92 27.85 19.29
N SER A 146 18.07 27.17 19.10
CA SER A 146 19.34 27.57 19.70
C SER A 146 19.80 28.95 19.23
N TYR A 147 19.65 29.26 17.94
CA TYR A 147 19.96 30.58 17.40
C TYR A 147 19.09 31.67 18.03
N LEU A 148 17.76 31.49 18.05
CA LEU A 148 16.82 32.45 18.65
C LEU A 148 17.00 32.61 20.16
N TYR A 149 17.41 31.54 20.86
CA TYR A 149 17.77 31.59 22.28
C TYR A 149 19.04 32.42 22.52
N ASN A 150 20.12 32.14 21.78
CA ASN A 150 21.38 32.90 21.92
C ASN A 150 21.18 34.39 21.61
N GLU A 151 20.45 34.71 20.54
CA GLU A 151 20.10 36.09 20.16
C GLU A 151 19.29 36.81 21.25
N TYR A 152 18.45 36.09 21.99
CA TYR A 152 17.70 36.64 23.12
C TYR A 152 18.58 36.84 24.36
N GLU A 153 19.51 35.91 24.65
CA GLU A 153 20.47 36.07 25.74
C GLU A 153 21.44 37.24 25.48
N GLU A 154 21.97 37.38 24.26
CA GLU A 154 22.79 38.52 23.83
C GLU A 154 22.06 39.88 23.94
N THR A 155 20.74 39.91 23.68
CA THR A 155 19.97 41.16 23.64
C THR A 155 19.21 41.50 24.93
N LEU A 156 19.32 40.68 25.99
CA LEU A 156 18.64 40.93 27.27
C LEU A 156 19.16 42.19 28.01
N ASP A 157 20.48 42.44 27.95
CA ASP A 157 21.14 43.62 28.53
C ASP A 157 21.38 44.77 27.52
N SER A 158 20.95 44.59 26.26
CA SER A 158 21.16 45.54 25.16
C SER A 158 20.11 46.67 25.11
N ALA A 159 20.27 47.64 24.20
CA ALA A 159 19.27 48.69 24.05
C ALA A 159 17.96 48.14 23.44
N PRO A 160 16.78 48.75 23.73
CA PRO A 160 15.51 48.30 23.15
C PRO A 160 15.41 48.35 21.63
N GLU A 161 16.34 49.04 20.95
CA GLU A 161 16.44 49.09 19.49
C GLU A 161 17.17 47.86 18.91
N ASP A 162 18.07 47.24 19.70
CA ASP A 162 18.81 46.02 19.36
C ASP A 162 18.01 44.74 19.65
N GLN A 163 17.09 44.78 20.63
CA GLN A 163 16.23 43.66 21.01
C GLN A 163 15.18 43.37 19.92
N TRP A 164 15.62 42.69 18.87
CA TRP A 164 14.83 42.45 17.67
C TRP A 164 13.79 41.32 17.80
N ILE A 165 13.85 40.53 18.88
CA ILE A 165 13.03 39.34 19.14
C ILE A 165 12.41 39.38 20.55
N SER A 166 11.16 38.94 20.69
CA SER A 166 10.46 38.86 21.98
C SER A 166 10.31 37.42 22.49
N MET A 167 10.09 37.29 23.80
CA MET A 167 9.86 36.02 24.49
C MET A 167 8.62 35.29 23.93
N GLU A 168 7.60 36.02 23.47
CA GLU A 168 6.39 35.48 22.81
C GLU A 168 6.69 34.94 21.43
N ALA A 169 7.57 35.59 20.65
CA ALA A 169 7.97 35.12 19.34
C ALA A 169 8.76 33.79 19.43
N ILE A 170 9.66 33.68 20.41
CA ILE A 170 10.40 32.45 20.69
C ILE A 170 9.44 31.32 21.08
N ARG A 171 8.40 31.62 21.88
CA ARG A 171 7.35 30.66 22.25
C ARG A 171 6.49 30.23 21.07
N GLU A 172 6.03 31.16 20.22
CA GLU A 172 5.25 30.81 19.02
C GLU A 172 6.08 29.95 18.04
N ILE A 173 7.37 30.26 17.85
CA ILE A 173 8.27 29.46 17.01
C ILE A 173 8.60 28.10 17.66
N SER A 174 8.72 28.04 19.00
CA SER A 174 8.89 26.78 19.74
C SER A 174 7.66 25.88 19.63
N ASP A 175 6.46 26.43 19.78
CA ASP A 175 5.21 25.69 19.59
C ASP A 175 5.06 25.24 18.12
N GLN A 176 5.45 26.05 17.12
CA GLN A 176 5.51 25.61 15.71
C GLN A 176 6.49 24.45 15.51
N GLY A 177 7.72 24.57 16.02
CA GLY A 177 8.76 23.54 15.92
C GLY A 177 8.39 22.25 16.65
N LEU A 178 7.69 22.34 17.78
CA LEU A 178 7.11 21.20 18.47
C LEU A 178 6.01 20.55 17.62
N ASN A 179 5.02 21.31 17.15
CA ASN A 179 3.93 20.77 16.31
C ASN A 179 4.47 20.08 15.03
N ALA A 180 5.58 20.55 14.47
CA ALA A 180 6.26 19.90 13.35
C ALA A 180 7.04 18.64 13.76
N THR A 181 7.87 18.71 14.81
CA THR A 181 8.84 17.65 15.17
C THR A 181 8.31 16.58 16.13
N GLN A 182 7.08 16.73 16.63
CA GLN A 182 6.40 15.79 17.53
C GLN A 182 6.12 14.38 16.94
N LEU A 183 6.57 14.05 15.72
CA LEU A 183 6.25 12.79 15.01
C LEU A 183 7.42 12.02 14.26
N HIS A 184 8.63 11.87 14.84
CA HIS A 184 9.73 10.90 14.47
C HIS A 184 10.19 9.91 15.59
N PHE A 185 9.85 8.61 15.59
CA PHE A 185 10.23 7.60 16.63
C PHE A 185 11.01 6.42 16.02
N THR A 186 11.73 5.71 16.88
CA THR A 186 12.36 4.40 16.70
C THR A 186 12.43 3.73 18.09
N GLU A 187 12.23 2.40 18.18
CA GLU A 187 12.35 1.46 19.33
C GLU A 187 11.84 1.79 20.78
N VAL A 188 11.28 0.77 21.45
CA VAL A 188 10.87 0.54 22.87
C VAL A 188 9.57 1.13 23.52
N PHE A 189 8.39 0.92 22.90
CA PHE A 189 7.09 0.42 23.51
C PHE A 189 6.32 1.09 24.74
N HIS A 190 5.06 1.71 24.63
CA HIS A 190 3.97 2.24 25.62
C HIS A 190 2.69 3.25 25.14
N HIS A 191 1.29 3.21 25.50
CA HIS A 191 -0.26 3.65 25.14
C HIS A 191 -1.25 3.54 26.42
N ASN A 192 -2.58 3.78 26.56
CA ASN A 192 -3.70 4.28 25.74
C ASN A 192 -4.73 5.01 26.59
N ARG A 193 -5.26 6.09 26.01
CA ARG A 193 -6.64 6.61 26.13
C ARG A 193 -7.55 6.03 27.21
N CYS A 194 -8.27 6.96 27.84
CA CYS A 194 -9.72 6.81 27.87
C CYS A 194 -10.44 8.07 27.35
N SER A 195 -11.71 7.88 27.00
CA SER A 195 -12.75 8.82 26.58
C SER A 195 -12.60 10.28 27.08
N ARG A 196 -12.72 11.32 26.22
CA ARG A 196 -13.86 11.73 25.37
C ARG A 196 -14.98 12.43 26.17
N ASP A 197 -14.85 13.75 26.32
CA ASP A 197 -15.88 14.77 25.98
C ASP A 197 -15.37 16.20 26.27
N GLN A 198 -14.37 16.68 25.49
CA GLN A 198 -13.98 18.10 25.34
C GLN A 198 -12.87 18.23 24.26
N ILE A 199 -13.10 19.06 23.22
CA ILE A 199 -12.26 19.27 22.01
C ILE A 199 -12.62 20.68 21.45
N PRO A 200 -11.71 21.52 20.85
CA PRO A 200 -10.33 21.27 20.42
C PRO A 200 -9.30 22.34 20.88
N VAL A 201 -8.47 22.03 21.87
CA VAL A 201 -7.15 22.68 22.04
C VAL A 201 -6.16 21.63 22.56
N LEU A 202 -4.92 21.60 22.05
CA LEU A 202 -3.79 20.82 22.57
C LEU A 202 -4.05 19.30 22.77
N ASN A 203 -4.03 18.54 21.68
CA ASN A 203 -3.74 17.10 21.70
C ASN A 203 -3.10 16.66 20.36
N MET A 204 -1.90 17.16 20.10
CA MET A 204 -1.05 16.75 18.97
C MET A 204 -0.07 15.70 19.49
N ALA A 205 -0.13 14.46 18.98
CA ALA A 205 0.62 13.36 19.56
C ALA A 205 1.01 12.25 18.58
N PHE A 206 2.30 12.24 18.23
CA PHE A 206 3.24 11.19 18.63
C PHE A 206 4.20 10.87 17.51
N VAL A 207 5.48 10.72 17.88
CA VAL A 207 6.59 9.88 17.38
C VAL A 207 7.84 10.79 17.68
N ALA A 208 8.84 10.47 18.53
CA ALA A 208 9.94 11.44 18.88
C ALA A 208 11.22 10.81 19.51
N HIS A 209 12.29 10.59 18.74
CA HIS A 209 13.51 9.90 19.16
C HIS A 209 14.76 10.82 19.07
N ARG A 210 15.56 10.81 20.16
CA ARG A 210 16.72 11.67 20.48
C ARG A 210 16.60 13.14 20.04
N LYS A 211 16.75 13.47 18.75
CA LYS A 211 16.63 14.85 18.20
C LYS A 211 15.29 15.53 18.56
N GLY A 212 14.16 14.81 18.49
CA GLY A 212 12.84 15.36 18.83
C GLY A 212 12.65 15.60 20.32
N ALA A 213 13.40 14.88 21.15
CA ALA A 213 13.56 15.23 22.56
C ALA A 213 14.48 16.45 22.73
N THR A 214 15.47 16.68 21.86
CA THR A 214 16.32 17.89 21.91
C THR A 214 15.52 19.18 21.64
N VAL A 215 14.55 19.18 20.71
CA VAL A 215 13.65 20.34 20.48
C VAL A 215 12.79 20.62 21.72
N TRP A 216 12.20 19.58 22.32
CA TRP A 216 11.43 19.73 23.56
C TRP A 216 12.31 20.11 24.77
N ARG A 217 13.53 19.58 24.87
CA ARG A 217 14.51 19.95 25.91
C ARG A 217 14.91 21.41 25.77
N ALA A 218 15.32 21.88 24.58
CA ALA A 218 15.65 23.29 24.36
C ALA A 218 14.52 24.25 24.80
N TYR A 219 13.26 23.93 24.49
CA TYR A 219 12.11 24.74 24.95
C TYR A 219 11.82 24.62 26.45
N ARG A 220 11.91 23.41 27.01
CA ARG A 220 11.81 23.15 28.46
C ARG A 220 12.88 23.91 29.22
N ASP A 221 14.12 23.90 28.74
CA ASP A 221 15.29 24.48 29.38
C ASP A 221 15.22 26.01 29.35
N PHE A 222 14.77 26.60 28.23
CA PHE A 222 14.40 28.02 28.15
C PHE A 222 13.29 28.42 29.14
N GLU A 223 12.17 27.69 29.18
CA GLU A 223 11.07 28.00 30.12
C GLU A 223 11.43 27.67 31.58
N ALA A 224 12.39 26.78 31.83
CA ALA A 224 12.97 26.49 33.14
C ALA A 224 13.85 27.63 33.64
N LEU A 225 14.77 28.15 32.80
CA LEU A 225 15.58 29.33 33.13
C LEU A 225 14.71 30.54 33.50
N ILE A 226 13.62 30.77 32.74
CA ILE A 226 12.62 31.80 33.06
C ILE A 226 11.91 31.50 34.41
N CYS A 227 11.64 30.23 34.71
CA CYS A 227 10.99 29.83 35.97
C CYS A 227 11.93 29.90 37.19
N GLU A 228 13.23 29.68 37.01
CA GLU A 228 14.25 29.84 38.05
C GLU A 228 14.51 31.33 38.34
N ALA A 229 14.59 32.16 37.30
CA ALA A 229 14.72 33.61 37.44
C ALA A 229 13.47 34.27 38.06
N ALA A 230 12.27 33.78 37.72
CA ALA A 230 11.00 34.32 38.21
C ALA A 230 9.92 33.23 38.39
N PRO A 231 9.86 32.52 39.55
CA PRO A 231 8.90 31.44 39.81
C PRO A 231 7.48 31.94 40.08
N THR A 232 6.86 32.54 39.06
CA THR A 232 5.48 33.04 39.11
C THR A 232 4.49 31.90 38.89
N LYS A 233 3.30 31.99 39.51
CA LYS A 233 2.25 30.96 39.37
C LYS A 233 1.87 30.65 37.89
N PRO A 234 1.77 31.64 36.97
CA PRO A 234 1.56 31.37 35.55
C PRO A 234 2.71 30.59 34.89
N GLN A 235 3.96 30.93 35.21
CA GLN A 235 5.15 30.26 34.65
C GLN A 235 5.24 28.80 35.12
N ILE A 236 5.04 28.56 36.42
CA ILE A 236 4.97 27.20 37.00
C ILE A 236 3.82 26.39 36.34
N SER A 237 2.68 27.02 36.04
CA SER A 237 1.60 26.35 35.31
C SER A 237 1.99 26.01 33.86
N ARG A 238 2.70 26.90 33.16
CA ARG A 238 3.17 26.63 31.79
C ARG A 238 4.20 25.50 31.75
N MET A 239 5.16 25.49 32.69
CA MET A 239 6.16 24.42 32.79
C MET A 239 5.50 23.06 33.08
N ARG A 240 4.49 23.03 33.97
CA ARG A 240 3.61 21.86 34.18
C ARG A 240 2.92 21.42 32.90
N ASP A 241 2.32 22.34 32.15
CA ASP A 241 1.64 22.03 30.90
C ASP A 241 2.61 21.43 29.85
N ILE A 242 3.86 21.91 29.80
CA ILE A 242 4.91 21.37 28.91
C ILE A 242 5.25 19.92 29.27
N TYR A 243 5.35 19.58 30.56
CA TYR A 243 5.52 18.19 31.01
C TYR A 243 4.28 17.32 30.74
N ILE A 244 3.08 17.78 31.11
CA ILE A 244 1.84 17.01 30.94
C ILE A 244 1.56 16.71 29.46
N LYS A 245 1.72 17.69 28.56
CA LYS A 245 1.65 17.47 27.11
C LYS A 245 2.67 16.43 26.66
N ARG A 246 3.91 16.50 27.18
CA ARG A 246 4.96 15.53 26.85
C ARG A 246 4.64 14.12 27.35
N LEU A 247 4.00 13.95 28.51
CA LEU A 247 3.59 12.66 29.05
C LEU A 247 2.36 12.06 28.34
N GLN A 248 1.47 12.88 27.78
CA GLN A 248 0.36 12.45 26.92
C GLN A 248 0.83 11.96 25.54
N ILE A 249 2.00 12.44 25.11
CA ILE A 249 2.68 11.99 23.90
C ILE A 249 3.53 10.77 24.28
N PRO A 250 3.31 9.58 23.70
CA PRO A 250 4.26 8.47 23.86
C PRO A 250 5.67 8.91 23.44
N HIS A 251 6.71 8.36 24.05
CA HIS A 251 8.11 8.59 23.64
C HIS A 251 9.01 7.67 24.45
N MET A 252 10.25 7.47 24.01
CA MET A 252 11.17 6.51 24.66
C MET A 252 11.39 6.86 26.13
N GLN A 253 11.72 8.12 26.35
CA GLN A 253 12.15 8.68 27.62
C GLN A 253 10.96 9.03 28.55
N LEU A 254 9.83 8.31 28.43
CA LEU A 254 8.60 8.57 29.20
C LEU A 254 8.85 8.43 30.71
N ASP A 255 9.62 7.41 31.10
CA ASP A 255 9.99 7.14 32.48
C ASP A 255 10.99 8.18 33.02
N GLU A 256 11.93 8.63 32.18
CA GLU A 256 12.83 9.76 32.50
C GLU A 256 12.02 11.06 32.70
N THR A 257 11.16 11.42 31.75
CA THR A 257 10.34 12.64 31.80
C THR A 257 9.30 12.59 32.93
N PHE A 258 8.79 11.41 33.31
CA PHE A 258 7.96 11.26 34.50
C PHE A 258 8.77 11.47 35.79
N SER A 259 10.03 11.04 35.82
CA SER A 259 10.96 11.34 36.92
C SER A 259 11.33 12.83 37.00
N GLU A 260 11.60 13.49 35.86
CA GLU A 260 11.82 14.94 35.77
C GLU A 260 10.58 15.71 36.29
N TYR A 261 9.39 15.32 35.84
CA TYR A 261 8.11 15.89 36.26
C TYR A 261 7.84 15.71 37.76
N SER A 262 8.17 14.54 38.32
CA SER A 262 8.09 14.28 39.76
C SER A 262 9.01 15.20 40.57
N GLY A 263 10.25 15.40 40.10
CA GLY A 263 11.18 16.37 40.70
C GLY A 263 10.63 17.79 40.68
N PHE A 264 10.11 18.22 39.52
CA PHE A 264 9.49 19.53 39.34
C PHE A 264 8.30 19.78 40.29
N GLU A 265 7.28 18.90 40.33
CA GLU A 265 6.13 19.10 41.23
C GLU A 265 6.53 19.04 42.71
N SER A 266 7.49 18.19 43.09
CA SER A 266 8.00 18.16 44.47
C SER A 266 8.69 19.46 44.92
N THR A 267 9.21 20.23 43.95
CA THR A 267 9.91 21.50 44.18
C THR A 267 8.94 22.69 44.23
N TYR A 268 7.94 22.72 43.33
CA TYR A 268 7.10 23.90 43.11
C TYR A 268 5.64 23.78 43.57
N ASP A 269 5.14 22.58 43.90
CA ASP A 269 3.80 22.38 44.47
C ASP A 269 3.70 21.09 45.33
N PRO A 270 4.40 21.06 46.49
CA PRO A 270 4.38 19.90 47.38
C PRO A 270 3.00 19.63 48.00
N GLU A 271 2.09 20.63 48.04
CA GLU A 271 0.73 20.47 48.59
C GLU A 271 -0.15 19.56 47.71
N ASN A 272 0.02 19.61 46.38
CA ASN A 272 -0.81 18.85 45.43
C ASN A 272 -0.07 17.64 44.81
N TYR A 273 1.16 17.38 45.24
CA TYR A 273 2.11 16.41 44.68
C TYR A 273 1.51 15.02 44.41
N GLU A 274 0.95 14.36 45.44
CA GLU A 274 0.40 13.00 45.30
C GLU A 274 -0.75 12.94 44.28
N SER A 275 -1.67 13.91 44.34
CA SER A 275 -2.83 14.01 43.44
C SER A 275 -2.40 14.16 41.98
N ARG A 276 -1.36 14.97 41.72
CA ARG A 276 -0.81 15.15 40.38
C ARG A 276 -0.02 13.94 39.89
N LEU A 277 0.75 13.28 40.75
CA LEU A 277 1.41 12.03 40.37
C LEU A 277 0.41 10.91 40.06
N ILE A 278 -0.72 10.81 40.77
CA ILE A 278 -1.78 9.85 40.44
C ILE A 278 -2.39 10.16 39.04
N ALA A 279 -2.66 11.44 38.76
CA ALA A 279 -3.15 11.86 37.45
C ALA A 279 -2.13 11.59 36.33
N ALA A 280 -0.86 11.98 36.54
CA ALA A 280 0.21 11.79 35.57
C ALA A 280 0.61 10.31 35.40
N SER A 281 0.57 9.47 36.45
CA SER A 281 0.78 8.03 36.32
C SER A 281 -0.37 7.35 35.57
N SER A 282 -1.60 7.88 35.69
CA SER A 282 -2.72 7.45 34.86
C SER A 282 -2.50 7.82 33.39
N ILE A 283 -1.95 9.02 33.10
CA ILE A 283 -1.54 9.42 31.74
C ILE A 283 -0.40 8.53 31.23
N VAL A 284 0.62 8.25 32.03
CA VAL A 284 1.75 7.36 31.68
C VAL A 284 1.30 5.92 31.49
N ALA A 285 0.34 5.42 32.28
CA ALA A 285 -0.28 4.10 32.06
C ALA A 285 -1.24 4.08 30.86
N ALA A 286 -1.92 5.21 30.60
CA ALA A 286 -2.63 5.54 29.35
C ALA A 286 -1.67 6.00 28.24
N THR A 287 -0.37 5.80 28.48
CA THR A 287 0.75 5.96 27.57
C THR A 287 1.75 4.80 27.79
N SER A 288 1.30 3.58 28.27
CA SER A 288 1.90 2.20 28.41
C SER A 288 1.56 0.94 27.45
N LYS A 289 0.63 0.94 26.46
CA LYS A 289 0.41 0.11 25.22
C LYS A 289 0.56 0.64 23.65
N GLU A 290 1.05 1.86 23.20
CA GLU A 290 0.87 2.74 21.93
C GLU A 290 2.15 2.77 21.10
N ARG A 291 3.21 3.35 21.69
CA ARG A 291 4.60 3.01 21.46
C ARG A 291 4.62 1.45 21.46
N ASP A 292 3.82 0.78 22.33
CA ASP A 292 3.60 -0.68 22.55
C ASP A 292 2.72 -1.39 21.50
N LEU A 293 2.25 -0.63 20.52
CA LEU A 293 1.68 -1.15 19.28
C LEU A 293 2.67 -0.98 18.11
N ARG A 294 3.72 -0.17 18.30
CA ARG A 294 4.53 0.42 17.23
C ARG A 294 5.97 -0.09 17.13
N GLU A 295 6.63 -0.60 18.19
CA GLU A 295 7.97 -1.23 18.01
C GLU A 295 8.06 -2.20 16.86
N PRO A 296 7.15 -3.18 16.64
CA PRO A 296 7.35 -4.14 15.54
C PRO A 296 7.58 -3.46 14.20
N TYR A 297 6.98 -2.29 13.99
CA TYR A 297 7.12 -1.46 12.79
C TYR A 297 8.31 -0.49 12.89
N GLU A 298 8.51 0.13 14.05
CA GLU A 298 9.58 1.10 14.31
C GLU A 298 10.96 0.47 14.46
N LYS A 299 11.00 -0.79 14.87
CA LYS A 299 12.17 -1.69 14.91
C LYS A 299 12.42 -2.26 13.53
N ALA A 300 11.41 -2.76 12.83
CA ALA A 300 11.58 -3.18 11.43
C ALA A 300 12.13 -2.05 10.56
N LEU A 301 11.73 -0.79 10.83
CA LEU A 301 12.31 0.40 10.19
C LEU A 301 13.78 0.71 10.57
N ILE A 302 14.29 0.23 11.71
CA ILE A 302 15.73 0.29 12.02
C ILE A 302 16.43 -0.88 11.31
N ASP A 303 15.91 -2.09 11.53
CA ASP A 303 16.44 -3.36 11.01
C ASP A 303 16.48 -3.38 9.47
N SER A 304 15.68 -2.57 8.76
CA SER A 304 15.70 -2.38 7.29
C SER A 304 16.36 -1.08 6.79
N ASN A 305 17.11 -0.35 7.63
CA ASN A 305 17.69 0.98 7.33
C ASN A 305 16.67 1.97 6.73
N HIS A 306 15.47 1.99 7.29
CA HIS A 306 14.30 2.77 6.86
C HIS A 306 13.77 2.44 5.45
N GLY A 307 13.71 1.14 5.13
CA GLY A 307 13.12 0.61 3.90
C GLY A 307 11.67 1.06 3.65
N LEU A 308 11.34 1.28 2.38
CA LEU A 308 10.01 1.76 1.96
C LEU A 308 8.90 0.75 2.25
N ALA A 309 9.18 -0.55 2.13
CA ALA A 309 8.22 -1.61 2.43
C ALA A 309 7.77 -1.58 3.90
N GLU A 310 8.70 -1.30 4.83
CA GLU A 310 8.40 -1.23 6.27
C GLU A 310 7.60 0.03 6.59
N TYR A 311 7.85 1.15 5.91
CA TYR A 311 6.97 2.33 5.96
C TYR A 311 5.56 2.02 5.45
N GLN A 312 5.42 1.31 4.32
CA GLN A 312 4.11 0.91 3.77
C GLN A 312 3.37 -0.04 4.73
N ASN A 313 4.07 -1.02 5.31
CA ASN A 313 3.52 -1.93 6.32
C ASN A 313 3.02 -1.16 7.55
N TYR A 314 3.80 -0.21 8.06
CA TYR A 314 3.43 0.64 9.21
C TYR A 314 2.25 1.57 8.88
N LEU A 315 2.25 2.23 7.73
CA LEU A 315 1.14 3.05 7.23
C LEU A 315 -0.15 2.23 7.12
N SER A 316 -0.07 0.97 6.67
CA SER A 316 -1.23 0.08 6.63
C SER A 316 -1.80 -0.22 8.03
N MET A 317 -0.92 -0.37 9.03
CA MET A 317 -1.32 -0.55 10.43
C MET A 317 -2.01 0.71 10.97
N GLU A 318 -1.40 1.90 10.85
CA GLU A 318 -2.01 3.17 11.33
C GLU A 318 -3.37 3.42 10.69
N LYS A 319 -3.52 3.23 9.37
CA LYS A 319 -4.81 3.39 8.66
C LYS A 319 -5.87 2.42 9.19
N SER A 320 -5.49 1.18 9.49
CA SER A 320 -6.41 0.17 10.04
C SER A 320 -6.77 0.43 11.51
N HIS A 321 -5.83 0.98 12.29
CA HIS A 321 -5.99 1.19 13.71
C HIS A 321 -6.73 2.49 14.00
N SER A 322 -7.66 2.48 14.96
CA SER A 322 -8.34 3.70 15.43
C SER A 322 -9.07 4.55 14.36
N LYS A 323 -9.36 3.98 13.17
CA LYS A 323 -9.85 4.68 11.95
C LYS A 323 -8.82 5.56 11.23
N GLY A 324 -7.53 5.38 11.47
CA GLY A 324 -6.48 6.22 10.87
C GLY A 324 -6.39 7.58 11.56
N ASP A 325 -5.41 7.75 12.45
CA ASP A 325 -5.10 9.06 13.02
C ASP A 325 -4.47 9.96 11.95
N PRO A 326 -5.15 11.01 11.47
CA PRO A 326 -4.69 11.75 10.30
C PRO A 326 -3.31 12.38 10.46
N PHE A 327 -2.96 12.82 11.68
CA PHE A 327 -1.68 13.45 11.96
C PHE A 327 -0.54 12.43 11.97
N ARG A 328 -0.77 11.23 12.52
CA ARG A 328 0.23 10.15 12.52
C ARG A 328 0.48 9.60 11.13
N ILE A 329 -0.58 9.39 10.35
CA ILE A 329 -0.48 9.02 8.93
C ILE A 329 0.35 10.07 8.18
N ARG A 330 0.05 11.36 8.38
CA ARG A 330 0.79 12.46 7.75
C ARG A 330 2.30 12.38 8.01
N THR A 331 2.74 12.21 9.26
CA THR A 331 4.18 12.23 9.52
C THR A 331 4.87 10.89 9.28
N LEU A 332 4.18 9.75 9.27
CA LEU A 332 4.76 8.54 8.67
C LEU A 332 5.10 8.74 7.18
N TYR A 333 4.28 9.51 6.44
CA TYR A 333 4.63 9.94 5.10
C TYR A 333 5.77 10.96 5.05
N GLU A 334 5.78 12.02 5.87
CA GLU A 334 6.93 12.95 5.92
C GLU A 334 8.26 12.23 6.25
N ARG A 335 8.23 11.27 7.19
CA ARG A 335 9.38 10.42 7.53
C ARG A 335 9.87 9.59 6.35
N ALA A 336 8.95 8.98 5.60
CA ALA A 336 9.28 8.21 4.40
C ALA A 336 9.85 9.12 3.32
N VAL A 337 9.20 10.27 3.06
CA VAL A 337 9.63 11.29 2.09
C VAL A 337 11.04 11.82 2.40
N VAL A 338 11.41 12.03 3.67
CA VAL A 338 12.78 12.47 4.05
C VAL A 338 13.88 11.49 3.57
N ARG A 339 13.56 10.23 3.29
CA ARG A 339 14.50 9.24 2.72
C ARG A 339 14.22 8.91 1.24
N HIS A 340 12.96 8.88 0.85
CA HIS A 340 12.47 8.37 -0.44
C HIS A 340 11.77 9.47 -1.27
N CYS A 341 12.27 10.71 -1.19
CA CYS A 341 11.61 11.88 -1.81
C CYS A 341 11.47 11.81 -3.33
N LEU A 342 12.26 10.98 -4.01
CA LEU A 342 12.22 10.79 -5.47
C LEU A 342 11.26 9.67 -5.92
N ASP A 343 10.55 9.00 -4.99
CA ASP A 343 9.53 7.99 -5.32
C ASP A 343 8.18 8.67 -5.63
N PRO A 344 7.67 8.62 -6.88
CA PRO A 344 6.39 9.23 -7.23
C PRO A 344 5.19 8.51 -6.63
N THR A 345 5.29 7.19 -6.37
CA THR A 345 4.21 6.37 -5.81
C THR A 345 4.00 6.65 -4.32
N LEU A 346 5.08 7.00 -3.61
CA LEU A 346 5.00 7.48 -2.23
C LEU A 346 4.26 8.82 -2.15
N TRP A 347 4.54 9.75 -3.07
CA TRP A 347 3.82 11.02 -3.14
C TRP A 347 2.36 10.86 -3.56
N ASP A 348 2.05 10.00 -4.53
CA ASP A 348 0.67 9.71 -4.93
C ASP A 348 -0.15 9.14 -3.76
N ALA A 349 0.40 8.16 -3.03
CA ALA A 349 -0.21 7.64 -1.81
C ALA A 349 -0.37 8.73 -0.73
N TYR A 350 0.69 9.53 -0.47
CA TYR A 350 0.64 10.60 0.53
C TYR A 350 -0.47 11.63 0.22
N ILE A 351 -0.56 12.09 -1.03
CA ILE A 351 -1.58 13.05 -1.46
C ILE A 351 -2.97 12.42 -1.36
N THR A 352 -3.17 11.23 -1.93
CA THR A 352 -4.49 10.60 -1.99
C THR A 352 -5.04 10.21 -0.61
N ASP A 353 -4.22 9.74 0.32
CA ASP A 353 -4.66 9.50 1.71
C ASP A 353 -4.99 10.82 2.42
N ILE A 354 -4.14 11.85 2.34
CA ILE A 354 -4.35 13.10 3.08
C ILE A 354 -5.55 13.89 2.57
N VAL A 355 -5.83 13.90 1.27
CA VAL A 355 -7.07 14.51 0.72
C VAL A 355 -8.33 13.86 1.32
N ASN A 356 -8.31 12.55 1.59
CA ASN A 356 -9.42 11.84 2.22
C ASN A 356 -9.51 12.03 3.76
N LEU A 357 -8.47 12.59 4.40
CA LEU A 357 -8.38 12.75 5.85
C LEU A 357 -8.42 14.24 6.31
N PHE A 358 -8.00 15.17 5.45
CA PHE A 358 -7.87 16.61 5.71
C PHE A 358 -8.18 17.44 4.46
N ASP A 359 -9.43 17.89 4.29
CA ASP A 359 -9.77 18.91 3.30
C ASP A 359 -9.40 20.31 3.80
N VAL A 360 -8.11 20.67 3.69
CA VAL A 360 -7.56 21.93 4.22
C VAL A 360 -6.50 22.51 3.25
N GLU A 361 -6.78 23.67 2.66
CA GLU A 361 -5.93 24.31 1.65
C GLU A 361 -4.48 24.52 2.11
N ILE A 362 -4.28 25.07 3.32
CA ILE A 362 -2.96 25.35 3.91
C ILE A 362 -2.14 24.08 4.25
N VAL A 363 -2.74 22.89 4.14
CA VAL A 363 -2.04 21.60 4.21
C VAL A 363 -1.83 21.02 2.82
N LEU A 364 -2.89 20.96 2.01
CA LEU A 364 -2.89 20.25 0.72
C LEU A 364 -2.12 20.99 -0.38
N VAL A 365 -2.22 22.32 -0.47
CA VAL A 365 -1.53 23.07 -1.54
C VAL A 365 0.00 23.02 -1.37
N PRO A 366 0.58 23.26 -0.17
CA PRO A 366 2.02 23.09 0.04
C PRO A 366 2.49 21.63 -0.12
N LEU A 367 1.65 20.65 0.25
CA LEU A 367 1.94 19.23 0.08
C LEU A 367 2.15 18.88 -1.41
N VAL A 368 1.22 19.24 -2.28
CA VAL A 368 1.34 18.90 -3.71
C VAL A 368 2.41 19.74 -4.40
N GLN A 369 2.63 21.00 -3.98
CA GLN A 369 3.77 21.80 -4.45
C GLN A 369 5.12 21.17 -4.11
N ARG A 370 5.26 20.54 -2.92
CA ARG A 370 6.45 19.76 -2.55
C ARG A 370 6.58 18.49 -3.38
N ALA A 371 5.49 17.75 -3.63
CA ALA A 371 5.51 16.58 -4.51
C ALA A 371 5.98 16.92 -5.93
N VAL A 372 5.49 18.03 -6.50
CA VAL A 372 5.90 18.53 -7.82
C VAL A 372 7.35 19.02 -7.84
N ARG A 373 7.82 19.74 -6.81
CA ARG A 373 9.24 20.16 -6.70
C ARG A 373 10.21 18.98 -6.57
N ASN A 374 9.75 17.84 -6.08
CA ASN A 374 10.53 16.60 -6.02
C ASN A 374 10.46 15.79 -7.32
N CYS A 375 9.27 15.35 -7.71
CA CYS A 375 9.04 14.43 -8.83
C CYS A 375 8.42 15.16 -10.02
N ASN A 376 9.16 16.11 -10.59
CA ASN A 376 8.68 17.00 -11.66
C ASN A 376 8.55 16.31 -13.04
N TRP A 377 9.18 15.14 -13.22
CA TRP A 377 9.16 14.34 -14.45
C TRP A 377 7.95 13.38 -14.55
N VAL A 378 7.05 13.38 -13.56
CA VAL A 378 5.85 12.55 -13.52
C VAL A 378 4.61 13.43 -13.60
N ALA A 379 3.70 13.11 -14.52
CA ALA A 379 2.51 13.91 -14.74
C ALA A 379 1.45 13.78 -13.64
N ASP A 380 1.45 12.68 -12.89
CA ASP A 380 0.48 12.46 -11.81
C ASP A 380 0.61 13.52 -10.69
N THR A 381 1.83 13.98 -10.37
CA THR A 381 2.05 15.04 -9.36
C THR A 381 1.49 16.39 -9.85
N TRP A 382 1.77 16.77 -11.10
CA TRP A 382 1.17 17.96 -11.75
C TRP A 382 -0.35 17.85 -11.89
N SER A 383 -0.86 16.65 -12.19
CA SER A 383 -2.30 16.37 -12.31
C SER A 383 -3.01 16.53 -10.96
N HIS A 384 -2.39 16.10 -9.86
CA HIS A 384 -2.86 16.40 -8.51
C HIS A 384 -2.81 17.90 -8.21
N GLN A 385 -1.81 18.63 -8.70
CA GLN A 385 -1.74 20.08 -8.49
C GLN A 385 -2.92 20.78 -9.17
N ILE A 386 -3.22 20.44 -10.42
CA ILE A 386 -4.38 20.95 -11.17
C ILE A 386 -5.68 20.64 -10.43
N ARG A 387 -5.88 19.39 -9.98
CA ARG A 387 -7.08 18.96 -9.22
C ARG A 387 -7.22 19.70 -7.87
N MET A 388 -6.15 19.94 -7.14
CA MET A 388 -6.21 20.71 -5.89
C MET A 388 -6.50 22.19 -6.15
N MET A 389 -5.95 22.78 -7.22
CA MET A 389 -6.25 24.16 -7.59
C MET A 389 -7.71 24.32 -8.06
N GLU A 390 -8.27 23.33 -8.73
CA GLU A 390 -9.70 23.25 -9.06
C GLU A 390 -10.57 23.18 -7.80
N HIS A 391 -10.26 22.23 -6.89
CA HIS A 391 -11.01 22.00 -5.65
C HIS A 391 -11.06 23.26 -4.75
N PHE A 392 -9.91 23.93 -4.58
CA PHE A 392 -9.82 25.21 -3.86
C PHE A 392 -10.19 26.44 -4.72
N LYS A 393 -10.74 26.23 -5.93
CA LYS A 393 -11.31 27.27 -6.81
C LYS A 393 -10.35 28.42 -7.10
N LYS A 394 -9.10 28.08 -7.41
CA LYS A 394 -8.08 29.04 -7.86
C LYS A 394 -8.48 29.67 -9.21
N PRO A 395 -8.03 30.90 -9.51
CA PRO A 395 -8.28 31.55 -10.78
C PRO A 395 -7.86 30.69 -11.99
N ASP A 396 -8.71 30.67 -13.02
CA ASP A 396 -8.50 29.92 -14.27
C ASP A 396 -7.08 30.15 -14.84
N VAL A 397 -6.62 31.40 -14.81
CA VAL A 397 -5.27 31.86 -15.21
C VAL A 397 -4.14 31.15 -14.46
N GLU A 398 -4.27 30.93 -13.14
CA GLU A 398 -3.25 30.23 -12.36
C GLU A 398 -3.19 28.75 -12.76
N VAL A 399 -4.34 28.13 -13.05
CA VAL A 399 -4.39 26.70 -13.46
C VAL A 399 -3.77 26.51 -14.84
N HIS A 400 -4.02 27.40 -15.82
CA HIS A 400 -3.31 27.38 -17.11
C HIS A 400 -1.80 27.56 -16.92
N ALA A 401 -1.36 28.55 -16.15
CA ALA A 401 0.06 28.82 -15.95
C ALA A 401 0.83 27.64 -15.30
N GLN A 402 0.18 26.82 -14.47
CA GLN A 402 0.79 25.60 -13.92
C GLN A 402 0.77 24.44 -14.92
N PHE A 403 -0.26 24.33 -15.76
CA PHE A 403 -0.31 23.37 -16.88
C PHE A 403 0.79 23.66 -17.93
N ASP A 404 0.98 24.93 -18.31
CA ASP A 404 2.02 25.34 -19.25
C ASP A 404 3.43 25.06 -18.70
N ARG A 405 3.63 25.26 -17.39
CA ARG A 405 4.86 24.86 -16.69
C ARG A 405 5.07 23.34 -16.71
N ALA A 406 4.03 22.56 -16.40
CA ALA A 406 4.09 21.10 -16.44
C ALA A 406 4.45 20.59 -17.85
N LEU A 407 3.80 21.11 -18.89
CA LEU A 407 4.10 20.77 -20.27
C LEU A 407 5.53 21.17 -20.68
N THR A 408 6.03 22.31 -20.20
CA THR A 408 7.42 22.75 -20.41
C THR A 408 8.44 21.78 -19.79
N VAL A 409 8.12 21.16 -18.64
CA VAL A 409 9.00 20.17 -17.99
C VAL A 409 8.90 18.78 -18.62
N LEU A 410 7.69 18.35 -19.01
CA LEU A 410 7.46 17.00 -19.53
C LEU A 410 7.75 16.84 -21.02
N SER A 411 7.59 17.90 -21.83
CA SER A 411 7.82 17.85 -23.28
C SER A 411 9.23 17.40 -23.67
N PRO A 412 10.33 17.90 -23.05
CA PRO A 412 11.70 17.42 -23.34
C PRO A 412 11.94 15.94 -23.06
N LEU A 413 11.12 15.28 -22.23
CA LEU A 413 11.24 13.85 -21.91
C LEU A 413 10.70 12.96 -23.04
N ALA A 414 9.97 13.52 -24.00
CA ALA A 414 9.32 12.80 -25.11
C ALA A 414 8.48 11.58 -24.68
N ASN A 415 7.95 11.58 -23.45
CA ASN A 415 7.12 10.49 -22.94
C ASN A 415 5.63 10.77 -23.18
N MET A 416 5.09 10.11 -24.20
CA MET A 416 3.67 10.21 -24.59
C MET A 416 2.72 9.92 -23.41
N GLU A 417 3.02 8.94 -22.56
CA GLU A 417 2.12 8.50 -21.49
C GLU A 417 1.93 9.58 -20.41
N GLU A 418 3.03 10.23 -19.99
CA GLU A 418 2.97 11.32 -19.01
C GLU A 418 2.27 12.56 -19.59
N ILE A 419 2.55 12.92 -20.84
CA ILE A 419 1.86 14.06 -21.48
C ILE A 419 0.36 13.78 -21.62
N ILE A 420 -0.05 12.53 -21.93
CA ILE A 420 -1.47 12.16 -21.95
C ILE A 420 -2.11 12.27 -20.55
N LYS A 421 -1.47 11.77 -19.48
CA LYS A 421 -1.99 11.92 -18.11
C LYS A 421 -2.23 13.40 -17.75
N LEU A 422 -1.26 14.27 -18.03
CA LEU A 422 -1.39 15.71 -17.82
C LEU A 422 -2.57 16.27 -18.63
N PHE A 423 -2.67 15.91 -19.91
CA PHE A 423 -3.72 16.37 -20.81
C PHE A 423 -5.12 15.85 -20.41
N GLN A 424 -5.23 14.64 -19.84
CA GLN A 424 -6.46 14.12 -19.24
C GLN A 424 -6.87 14.98 -18.05
N SER A 425 -5.95 15.25 -17.10
CA SER A 425 -6.27 16.10 -15.93
C SER A 425 -6.72 17.52 -16.33
N LYS A 426 -6.15 18.06 -17.42
CA LYS A 426 -6.56 19.35 -17.99
C LYS A 426 -7.91 19.26 -18.71
N GLN A 427 -8.18 18.18 -19.44
CA GLN A 427 -9.48 17.94 -20.08
C GLN A 427 -10.60 17.80 -19.04
N ASP A 428 -10.36 17.05 -17.97
CA ASP A 428 -11.30 16.91 -16.84
C ASP A 428 -11.62 18.28 -16.22
N TYR A 429 -10.59 19.05 -15.85
CA TYR A 429 -10.71 20.42 -15.33
C TYR A 429 -11.57 21.32 -16.22
N GLU A 430 -11.26 21.39 -17.51
CA GLU A 430 -11.99 22.23 -18.48
C GLU A 430 -13.46 21.82 -18.58
N MET A 431 -13.79 20.52 -18.48
CA MET A 431 -15.17 20.03 -18.57
C MET A 431 -15.97 20.16 -17.26
N HIS A 432 -15.30 20.30 -16.12
CA HIS A 432 -15.93 20.62 -14.83
C HIS A 432 -16.30 22.11 -14.70
N GLN A 433 -15.63 23.01 -15.43
CA GLN A 433 -15.98 24.44 -15.43
C GLN A 433 -17.23 24.77 -16.27
N ILE A 434 -17.73 23.82 -17.07
CA ILE A 434 -18.90 24.02 -17.96
C ILE A 434 -20.18 23.61 -17.23
N ASP A 435 -21.16 24.51 -17.12
CA ASP A 435 -22.51 24.13 -16.70
C ASP A 435 -23.27 23.51 -17.87
N TRP A 436 -23.45 22.19 -17.79
CA TRP A 436 -24.10 21.39 -18.83
C TRP A 436 -25.64 21.45 -18.79
N THR A 437 -26.24 22.28 -17.93
CA THR A 437 -27.71 22.38 -17.80
C THR A 437 -28.32 23.49 -18.65
N GLU A 438 -27.66 24.64 -18.81
CA GLU A 438 -28.17 25.79 -19.58
C GLU A 438 -27.76 25.75 -21.07
N GLY A 439 -26.81 24.88 -21.43
CA GLY A 439 -26.24 24.76 -22.77
C GLY A 439 -24.87 25.46 -22.87
N ALA A 440 -24.01 24.99 -23.78
CA ALA A 440 -22.65 25.51 -23.89
C ALA A 440 -22.63 26.94 -24.44
N SER A 441 -22.05 27.86 -23.67
CA SER A 441 -21.75 29.23 -24.10
C SER A 441 -20.54 29.30 -25.03
N GLU A 442 -20.29 30.47 -25.62
CA GLU A 442 -19.08 30.74 -26.42
C GLU A 442 -17.78 30.48 -25.63
N ALA A 443 -17.78 30.77 -24.31
CA ALA A 443 -16.65 30.49 -23.44
C ALA A 443 -16.44 28.97 -23.24
N ASP A 444 -17.51 28.19 -23.15
CA ASP A 444 -17.46 26.73 -22.99
C ASP A 444 -16.98 26.04 -24.27
N LEU A 445 -17.41 26.54 -25.44
CA LEU A 445 -16.87 26.12 -26.73
C LEU A 445 -15.35 26.39 -26.80
N ALA A 446 -14.89 27.56 -26.33
CA ALA A 446 -13.45 27.85 -26.24
C ALA A 446 -12.67 26.94 -25.26
N ARG A 447 -13.32 26.38 -24.22
CA ARG A 447 -12.72 25.31 -23.39
C ARG A 447 -12.55 24.01 -24.18
N ILE A 448 -13.54 23.66 -25.01
CA ILE A 448 -13.52 22.47 -25.85
C ILE A 448 -12.48 22.60 -26.98
N GLU A 449 -12.30 23.77 -27.59
CA GLU A 449 -11.23 24.01 -28.58
C GLU A 449 -9.83 23.81 -27.98
N ARG A 450 -9.57 24.24 -26.73
CA ARG A 450 -8.30 23.93 -26.04
C ARG A 450 -8.06 22.43 -25.91
N CYS A 451 -9.11 21.65 -25.63
CA CYS A 451 -9.01 20.20 -25.58
C CYS A 451 -8.66 19.57 -26.95
N LYS A 452 -9.08 20.19 -28.07
CA LYS A 452 -8.68 19.76 -29.43
C LYS A 452 -7.22 20.11 -29.73
N ALA A 453 -6.77 21.31 -29.35
CA ALA A 453 -5.36 21.71 -29.53
C ALA A 453 -4.40 20.75 -28.79
N ASN A 454 -4.78 20.28 -27.59
CA ASN A 454 -4.04 19.25 -26.85
C ASN A 454 -4.00 17.90 -27.62
N ILE A 455 -5.08 17.49 -28.28
CA ILE A 455 -5.11 16.28 -29.13
C ILE A 455 -4.21 16.46 -30.37
N GLU A 456 -4.25 17.62 -31.02
CA GLU A 456 -3.40 17.94 -32.17
C GLU A 456 -1.90 17.97 -31.80
N TYR A 457 -1.56 18.46 -30.60
CA TYR A 457 -0.20 18.37 -30.05
C TYR A 457 0.27 16.90 -29.93
N ILE A 458 -0.58 15.98 -29.45
CA ILE A 458 -0.23 14.56 -29.38
C ILE A 458 -0.03 13.95 -30.78
N HIS A 459 -0.90 14.24 -31.76
CA HIS A 459 -0.74 13.72 -33.12
C HIS A 459 0.50 14.28 -33.84
N THR A 460 0.90 15.52 -33.55
CA THR A 460 2.08 16.17 -34.17
C THR A 460 3.39 15.78 -33.50
N ALA A 461 3.43 15.69 -32.17
CA ALA A 461 4.60 15.25 -31.41
C ALA A 461 4.85 13.73 -31.52
N PHE A 462 3.79 12.91 -31.58
CA PHE A 462 3.88 11.44 -31.55
C PHE A 462 3.01 10.75 -32.62
N PRO A 463 3.30 10.88 -33.93
CA PRO A 463 2.53 10.20 -34.97
C PRO A 463 2.48 8.67 -34.77
N PRO A 464 1.31 8.00 -34.81
CA PRO A 464 0.00 8.52 -35.24
C PRO A 464 -0.89 9.15 -34.15
N GLY A 465 -0.51 9.12 -32.87
CA GLY A 465 -1.30 9.57 -31.72
C GLY A 465 -1.36 8.52 -30.60
N ASP A 466 -2.23 8.71 -29.60
CA ASP A 466 -2.44 7.75 -28.51
C ASP A 466 -3.01 6.41 -29.03
N PRO A 467 -2.32 5.27 -28.86
CA PRO A 467 -2.87 3.96 -29.23
C PRO A 467 -4.20 3.63 -28.55
N TYR A 468 -4.51 4.25 -27.40
CA TYR A 468 -5.72 4.04 -26.62
C TYR A 468 -6.80 5.10 -26.83
N LEU A 469 -6.55 6.13 -27.64
CA LEU A 469 -7.49 7.20 -28.00
C LEU A 469 -8.19 7.85 -26.78
N ARG A 470 -7.48 8.05 -25.67
CA ARG A 470 -8.05 8.41 -24.36
C ARG A 470 -8.70 9.80 -24.39
N LEU A 471 -8.00 10.78 -24.95
CA LEU A 471 -8.43 12.18 -25.04
C LEU A 471 -9.56 12.33 -26.07
N GLU A 472 -9.44 11.62 -27.19
CA GLU A 472 -10.35 11.63 -28.32
C GLU A 472 -11.66 10.91 -27.97
N ARG A 473 -11.61 9.77 -27.26
CA ARG A 473 -12.79 9.15 -26.63
C ARG A 473 -13.40 10.06 -25.56
N GLY A 474 -12.61 10.89 -24.89
CA GLY A 474 -13.11 11.99 -24.05
C GLY A 474 -13.96 12.99 -24.83
N LEU A 475 -13.40 13.52 -25.92
CA LEU A 475 -14.04 14.47 -26.81
C LEU A 475 -15.31 13.89 -27.48
N LEU A 476 -15.27 12.63 -27.91
CA LEU A 476 -16.45 11.91 -28.42
C LEU A 476 -17.57 11.79 -27.36
N ARG A 477 -17.24 11.53 -26.09
CA ARG A 477 -18.24 11.51 -25.00
C ARG A 477 -18.86 12.89 -24.78
N ILE A 478 -18.10 13.97 -24.95
CA ILE A 478 -18.58 15.36 -24.84
C ILE A 478 -19.53 15.68 -26.00
N TYR A 479 -19.12 15.47 -27.25
CA TYR A 479 -19.98 15.70 -28.41
C TYR A 479 -21.28 14.90 -28.35
N THR A 480 -21.22 13.59 -28.05
CA THR A 480 -22.39 12.70 -28.09
C THR A 480 -23.35 12.91 -26.92
N ARG A 481 -22.86 13.04 -25.69
CA ARG A 481 -23.71 13.05 -24.47
C ARG A 481 -24.04 14.45 -23.97
N LYS A 482 -23.16 15.43 -24.20
CA LYS A 482 -23.28 16.78 -23.64
C LYS A 482 -23.81 17.77 -24.69
N LEU A 483 -23.03 18.02 -25.74
CA LEU A 483 -23.41 18.96 -26.81
C LEU A 483 -24.52 18.41 -27.72
N LYS A 484 -24.60 17.08 -27.88
CA LYS A 484 -25.43 16.38 -28.88
C LYS A 484 -25.08 16.76 -30.34
N ASP A 485 -23.84 17.21 -30.56
CA ASP A 485 -23.31 17.44 -31.90
C ASP A 485 -22.88 16.10 -32.52
N PHE A 486 -23.83 15.46 -33.19
CA PHE A 486 -23.60 14.22 -33.92
C PHE A 486 -22.87 14.44 -35.26
N SER A 487 -22.64 15.68 -35.71
CA SER A 487 -21.81 15.95 -36.90
C SER A 487 -20.33 15.93 -36.51
N ALA A 488 -19.93 16.73 -35.53
CA ALA A 488 -18.55 16.78 -35.07
C ALA A 488 -18.08 15.43 -34.49
N ALA A 489 -18.96 14.68 -33.80
CA ALA A 489 -18.68 13.31 -33.38
C ALA A 489 -18.39 12.37 -34.57
N ARG A 490 -19.18 12.46 -35.65
CA ARG A 490 -19.01 11.63 -36.86
C ARG A 490 -17.74 12.01 -37.63
N GLU A 491 -17.44 13.29 -37.75
CA GLU A 491 -16.21 13.79 -38.38
C GLU A 491 -14.97 13.31 -37.63
N LEU A 492 -15.01 13.30 -36.30
CA LEU A 492 -13.94 12.76 -35.45
C LEU A 492 -13.80 11.22 -35.60
N TYR A 493 -14.90 10.45 -35.63
CA TYR A 493 -14.79 9.02 -35.97
C TYR A 493 -14.22 8.78 -37.38
N VAL A 494 -14.54 9.63 -38.35
CA VAL A 494 -14.02 9.55 -39.74
C VAL A 494 -12.56 10.00 -39.86
N SER A 495 -12.03 10.84 -38.96
CA SER A 495 -10.58 11.10 -38.89
C SER A 495 -9.85 9.96 -38.17
N LEU A 496 -10.35 9.50 -37.02
CA LEU A 496 -9.78 8.40 -36.25
C LEU A 496 -9.69 7.10 -37.06
N THR A 497 -10.74 6.73 -37.82
CA THR A 497 -10.72 5.53 -38.67
C THR A 497 -9.82 5.65 -39.92
N LYS A 498 -9.23 6.81 -40.19
CA LYS A 498 -8.12 6.94 -41.16
C LYS A 498 -6.77 6.59 -40.52
N ALA A 499 -6.50 7.10 -39.31
CA ALA A 499 -5.24 6.86 -38.59
C ALA A 499 -5.18 5.47 -37.93
N PHE A 500 -6.21 5.12 -37.14
CA PHE A 500 -6.28 3.92 -36.31
C PHE A 500 -7.21 2.83 -36.87
N GLY A 501 -7.64 2.95 -38.14
CA GLY A 501 -8.62 2.07 -38.78
C GLY A 501 -8.26 0.58 -38.92
N LYS A 502 -7.16 0.12 -38.30
CA LYS A 502 -6.85 -1.30 -38.06
C LYS A 502 -7.50 -1.87 -36.81
N GLN A 503 -7.88 -1.02 -35.84
CA GLN A 503 -8.39 -1.41 -34.51
C GLN A 503 -9.87 -1.80 -34.54
N SER A 504 -10.23 -2.97 -34.02
CA SER A 504 -11.60 -3.48 -34.01
C SER A 504 -12.54 -2.63 -33.16
N ASP A 505 -12.08 -2.22 -31.98
CA ASP A 505 -12.90 -1.59 -30.95
C ASP A 505 -13.38 -0.20 -31.38
N LEU A 506 -12.52 0.58 -32.05
CA LEU A 506 -12.87 1.86 -32.66
C LEU A 506 -13.99 1.72 -33.71
N TRP A 507 -13.96 0.65 -34.52
CA TRP A 507 -15.01 0.41 -35.51
C TRP A 507 -16.33 -0.02 -34.89
N VAL A 508 -16.31 -0.79 -33.79
CA VAL A 508 -17.52 -1.15 -33.04
C VAL A 508 -18.10 0.07 -32.34
N GLU A 509 -17.28 0.88 -31.65
CA GLU A 509 -17.69 2.16 -31.05
C GLU A 509 -18.32 3.12 -32.07
N TYR A 510 -17.75 3.21 -33.28
CA TYR A 510 -18.32 4.03 -34.35
C TYR A 510 -19.64 3.45 -34.89
N ALA A 511 -19.75 2.13 -35.05
CA ALA A 511 -20.96 1.48 -35.52
C ALA A 511 -22.12 1.60 -34.50
N ASP A 512 -21.84 1.44 -33.21
CA ASP A 512 -22.81 1.66 -32.13
C ASP A 512 -23.19 3.14 -31.99
N PHE A 513 -22.29 4.08 -32.27
CA PHE A 513 -22.65 5.51 -32.38
C PHE A 513 -23.65 5.76 -33.52
N GLU A 514 -23.42 5.23 -34.73
CA GLU A 514 -24.36 5.37 -35.84
C GLU A 514 -25.68 4.61 -35.58
N ARG A 515 -25.66 3.57 -34.73
CA ARG A 515 -26.85 2.83 -34.27
C ARG A 515 -27.71 3.65 -33.31
N LEU A 516 -27.07 4.34 -32.36
CA LEU A 516 -27.76 5.14 -31.34
C LEU A 516 -28.20 6.53 -31.81
N TYR A 517 -27.46 7.14 -32.74
CA TYR A 517 -27.62 8.56 -33.12
C TYR A 517 -27.64 8.82 -34.64
N GLY A 518 -27.51 7.78 -35.46
CA GLY A 518 -27.50 7.86 -36.92
C GLY A 518 -28.69 7.11 -37.53
N THR A 519 -28.40 6.23 -38.49
CA THR A 519 -29.39 5.35 -39.12
C THR A 519 -28.84 3.93 -39.23
N THR A 520 -29.73 2.93 -39.26
CA THR A 520 -29.35 1.52 -39.46
C THR A 520 -28.64 1.30 -40.81
N ALA A 521 -28.86 2.16 -41.81
CA ALA A 521 -28.11 2.17 -43.06
C ALA A 521 -26.65 2.63 -42.88
N GLN A 522 -26.41 3.66 -42.07
CA GLN A 522 -25.06 4.13 -41.73
C GLN A 522 -24.31 3.10 -40.87
N ALA A 523 -24.92 2.59 -39.79
CA ALA A 523 -24.30 1.57 -38.94
C ALA A 523 -23.88 0.32 -39.74
N ARG A 524 -24.76 -0.16 -40.64
CA ARG A 524 -24.47 -1.25 -41.58
C ARG A 524 -23.32 -0.94 -42.55
N ALA A 525 -23.21 0.31 -43.02
CA ALA A 525 -22.10 0.74 -43.88
C ALA A 525 -20.77 0.81 -43.10
N VAL A 526 -20.79 1.21 -41.83
CA VAL A 526 -19.63 1.15 -40.94
C VAL A 526 -19.20 -0.29 -40.71
N TYR A 527 -20.09 -1.19 -40.28
CA TYR A 527 -19.78 -2.61 -40.09
C TYR A 527 -19.20 -3.28 -41.35
N LYS A 528 -19.80 -3.03 -42.52
CA LYS A 528 -19.30 -3.52 -43.81
C LYS A 528 -17.88 -3.02 -44.11
N THR A 529 -17.59 -1.75 -43.82
CA THR A 529 -16.25 -1.15 -44.02
C THR A 529 -15.23 -1.69 -43.01
N ALA A 530 -15.63 -1.80 -41.75
CA ALA A 530 -14.85 -2.34 -40.65
C ALA A 530 -14.39 -3.77 -40.92
N SER A 531 -15.29 -4.63 -41.43
CA SER A 531 -14.98 -6.03 -41.77
C SER A 531 -13.79 -6.17 -42.74
N ILE A 532 -13.56 -5.18 -43.61
CA ILE A 532 -12.49 -5.16 -44.61
C ILE A 532 -11.21 -4.49 -44.06
N ARG A 533 -11.35 -3.47 -43.20
CA ARG A 533 -10.23 -2.59 -42.78
C ARG A 533 -9.62 -2.93 -41.42
N ALA A 534 -10.40 -3.46 -40.49
CA ALA A 534 -9.88 -3.92 -39.20
C ALA A 534 -9.05 -5.21 -39.38
N THR A 535 -7.98 -5.35 -38.61
CA THR A 535 -7.01 -6.44 -38.81
C THR A 535 -6.43 -7.06 -37.54
N ASP A 536 -6.77 -6.50 -36.38
CA ASP A 536 -6.40 -7.01 -35.05
C ASP A 536 -7.31 -8.16 -34.61
N TRP A 537 -8.62 -7.91 -34.50
CA TRP A 537 -9.63 -8.88 -34.09
C TRP A 537 -10.90 -8.78 -34.96
N PRO A 538 -10.83 -9.17 -36.25
CA PRO A 538 -11.97 -9.08 -37.17
C PRO A 538 -13.20 -9.86 -36.70
N GLU A 539 -13.00 -10.96 -35.97
CA GLU A 539 -14.08 -11.79 -35.42
C GLU A 539 -15.05 -10.98 -34.53
N ARG A 540 -14.54 -10.06 -33.70
CA ARG A 540 -15.38 -9.20 -32.85
C ARG A 540 -16.32 -8.31 -33.67
N ILE A 541 -15.86 -7.82 -34.83
CA ILE A 541 -16.69 -7.05 -35.77
C ILE A 541 -17.71 -7.97 -36.46
N PHE A 542 -17.33 -9.21 -36.80
CA PHE A 542 -18.25 -10.16 -37.41
C PHE A 542 -19.39 -10.54 -36.45
N GLU A 543 -19.08 -10.78 -35.17
CA GLU A 543 -20.06 -11.07 -34.12
C GLU A 543 -20.97 -9.86 -33.83
N ALA A 544 -20.39 -8.67 -33.66
CA ALA A 544 -21.16 -7.43 -33.47
C ALA A 544 -22.10 -7.12 -34.64
N TRP A 545 -21.63 -7.29 -35.88
CA TRP A 545 -22.46 -7.11 -37.07
C TRP A 545 -23.57 -8.16 -37.16
N LEU A 546 -23.31 -9.43 -36.81
CA LEU A 546 -24.34 -10.47 -36.77
C LEU A 546 -25.38 -10.26 -35.65
N SER A 547 -25.02 -9.62 -34.54
CA SER A 547 -25.99 -9.20 -33.51
C SER A 547 -26.86 -8.05 -34.03
N PHE A 548 -26.23 -7.00 -34.59
CA PHE A 548 -26.93 -5.87 -35.22
C PHE A 548 -27.96 -6.31 -36.28
N GLU A 549 -27.61 -7.22 -37.19
CA GLU A 549 -28.56 -7.70 -38.21
C GLU A 549 -29.66 -8.63 -37.65
N ARG A 550 -29.52 -9.14 -36.41
CA ARG A 550 -30.59 -9.88 -35.70
C ARG A 550 -31.51 -8.96 -34.91
N GLU A 551 -30.98 -7.85 -34.40
CA GLU A 551 -31.72 -6.85 -33.60
C GLU A 551 -32.50 -5.87 -34.51
N GLU A 552 -31.88 -5.40 -35.59
CA GLU A 552 -32.34 -4.27 -36.42
C GLU A 552 -32.31 -4.55 -37.94
N GLY A 553 -31.98 -5.78 -38.33
CA GLY A 553 -31.90 -6.22 -39.73
C GLY A 553 -33.14 -6.93 -40.26
N SER A 554 -33.03 -7.42 -41.49
CA SER A 554 -33.96 -8.39 -42.07
C SER A 554 -33.24 -9.73 -42.29
N VAL A 555 -33.99 -10.80 -42.55
CA VAL A 555 -33.42 -12.10 -42.91
C VAL A 555 -32.49 -11.99 -44.13
N GLU A 556 -32.81 -11.11 -45.08
CA GLU A 556 -31.97 -10.85 -46.26
C GLU A 556 -30.68 -10.11 -45.91
N THR A 557 -30.73 -9.06 -45.08
CA THR A 557 -29.50 -8.33 -44.68
C THR A 557 -28.61 -9.20 -43.79
N TYR A 558 -29.19 -10.04 -42.93
CA TYR A 558 -28.48 -11.03 -42.13
C TYR A 558 -27.73 -12.06 -43.01
N TYR A 559 -28.38 -12.66 -44.02
CA TYR A 559 -27.69 -13.58 -44.93
C TYR A 559 -26.64 -12.89 -45.82
N SER A 560 -26.88 -11.63 -46.20
CA SER A 560 -25.91 -10.80 -46.94
C SER A 560 -24.65 -10.53 -46.10
N ALA A 561 -24.81 -10.14 -44.83
CA ALA A 561 -23.72 -9.99 -43.87
C ALA A 561 -22.97 -11.30 -43.65
N LEU A 562 -23.68 -12.40 -43.37
CA LEU A 562 -23.11 -13.73 -43.17
C LEU A 562 -22.28 -14.22 -44.38
N SER A 563 -22.73 -13.90 -45.59
CA SER A 563 -22.00 -14.20 -46.84
C SER A 563 -20.68 -13.43 -46.94
N LEU A 564 -20.68 -12.13 -46.65
CA LEU A 564 -19.46 -11.32 -46.66
C LEU A 564 -18.50 -11.72 -45.52
N ILE A 565 -19.04 -11.99 -44.33
CA ILE A 565 -18.27 -12.47 -43.17
C ILE A 565 -17.55 -13.78 -43.52
N LYS A 566 -18.24 -14.82 -44.01
CA LYS A 566 -17.60 -16.09 -44.41
C LYS A 566 -16.47 -15.90 -45.43
N LYS A 567 -16.69 -15.03 -46.43
CA LYS A 567 -15.66 -14.68 -47.41
C LYS A 567 -14.44 -14.04 -46.76
N GLN A 568 -14.65 -13.17 -45.77
CA GLN A 568 -13.59 -12.44 -45.07
C GLN A 568 -12.89 -13.29 -44.00
N THR A 569 -13.58 -14.21 -43.32
CA THR A 569 -12.98 -15.22 -42.43
C THR A 569 -11.89 -15.99 -43.17
N HIS A 570 -12.17 -16.48 -44.38
CA HIS A 570 -11.16 -17.16 -45.22
C HIS A 570 -9.98 -16.27 -45.66
N VAL A 571 -10.15 -14.93 -45.71
CA VAL A 571 -9.05 -13.99 -45.95
C VAL A 571 -8.19 -13.85 -44.69
N VAL A 572 -8.80 -13.77 -43.51
CA VAL A 572 -8.12 -13.69 -42.20
C VAL A 572 -7.37 -15.00 -41.90
N GLU A 573 -8.00 -16.16 -42.09
CA GLU A 573 -7.37 -17.48 -41.97
C GLU A 573 -6.14 -17.61 -42.86
N ARG A 574 -6.29 -17.30 -44.17
CA ARG A 574 -5.20 -17.34 -45.14
C ARG A 574 -4.09 -16.35 -44.82
N ARG A 575 -4.41 -15.22 -44.21
CA ARG A 575 -3.42 -14.25 -43.75
C ARG A 575 -2.65 -14.77 -42.53
N ARG A 576 -3.34 -15.30 -41.51
CA ARG A 576 -2.71 -15.89 -40.32
C ARG A 576 -1.80 -17.08 -40.69
N LEU A 577 -2.23 -17.93 -41.63
CA LEU A 577 -1.38 -19.00 -42.18
C LEU A 577 -0.08 -18.45 -42.80
N LYS A 578 -0.18 -17.41 -43.65
CA LYS A 578 1.01 -16.75 -44.23
C LYS A 578 1.89 -16.01 -43.23
N GLU A 579 1.33 -15.56 -42.11
CA GLU A 579 2.08 -14.93 -41.03
C GLU A 579 2.80 -16.00 -40.17
N LEU A 580 2.19 -17.17 -39.97
CA LEU A 580 2.83 -18.36 -39.38
C LEU A 580 3.97 -18.91 -40.27
N GLU A 581 3.71 -19.15 -41.57
CA GLU A 581 4.72 -19.58 -42.55
C GLU A 581 5.96 -18.67 -42.54
N LYS A 582 5.75 -17.34 -42.50
CA LYS A 582 6.82 -16.36 -42.38
C LYS A 582 7.54 -16.41 -41.04
N ALA A 583 6.82 -16.57 -39.94
CA ALA A 583 7.42 -16.69 -38.61
C ALA A 583 8.29 -17.94 -38.48
N GLU A 584 7.86 -19.07 -39.05
CA GLU A 584 8.63 -20.32 -39.08
C GLU A 584 9.90 -20.20 -39.93
N VAL A 585 9.82 -19.54 -41.10
CA VAL A 585 11.01 -19.28 -41.95
C VAL A 585 11.96 -18.25 -41.31
N MET A 586 11.44 -17.25 -40.59
CA MET A 586 12.28 -16.25 -39.90
C MET A 586 12.83 -16.73 -38.55
N ALA A 587 12.24 -17.73 -37.91
CA ALA A 587 12.70 -18.26 -36.62
C ALA A 587 14.19 -18.69 -36.62
N PRO A 588 14.70 -19.51 -37.56
CA PRO A 588 16.12 -19.87 -37.59
C PRO A 588 17.02 -18.67 -37.89
N ALA A 589 16.60 -17.74 -38.76
CA ALA A 589 17.38 -16.53 -39.04
C ALA A 589 17.50 -15.62 -37.81
N THR A 590 16.42 -15.45 -37.05
CA THR A 590 16.41 -14.68 -35.79
C THR A 590 17.27 -15.37 -34.72
N GLN A 591 17.26 -16.71 -34.64
CA GLN A 591 18.13 -17.46 -33.72
C GLN A 591 19.62 -17.30 -34.09
N VAL A 592 19.98 -17.39 -35.36
CA VAL A 592 21.35 -17.15 -35.83
C VAL A 592 21.79 -15.71 -35.56
N MET A 593 20.91 -14.72 -35.76
CA MET A 593 21.23 -13.32 -35.46
C MET A 593 21.32 -13.04 -33.95
N GLN A 594 20.54 -13.72 -33.11
CA GLN A 594 20.68 -13.67 -31.65
C GLN A 594 21.98 -14.34 -31.17
N GLN A 595 22.44 -15.41 -31.82
CA GLN A 595 23.73 -16.04 -31.52
C GLN A 595 24.92 -15.17 -31.98
N ALA A 596 24.81 -14.50 -33.13
CA ALA A 596 25.79 -13.53 -33.60
C ALA A 596 25.92 -12.34 -32.62
N ASN A 597 24.80 -11.76 -32.18
CA ASN A 597 24.80 -10.70 -31.17
C ASN A 597 25.28 -11.16 -29.77
N GLN A 598 25.44 -12.47 -29.54
CA GLN A 598 26.06 -13.02 -28.32
C GLN A 598 27.56 -13.32 -28.50
N THR A 599 28.11 -13.24 -29.71
CA THR A 599 29.54 -13.49 -30.00
C THR A 599 30.32 -12.24 -30.42
N GLU A 600 29.67 -11.15 -30.88
CA GLU A 600 30.32 -9.84 -31.10
C GLU A 600 30.48 -9.00 -29.80
N GLY A 601 30.54 -9.68 -28.65
CA GLY A 601 30.67 -9.06 -27.32
C GLY A 601 32.11 -8.75 -26.88
N GLU A 602 33.12 -9.00 -27.70
CA GLU A 602 34.53 -8.79 -27.33
C GLU A 602 35.43 -8.41 -28.53
N THR A 603 36.43 -7.56 -28.27
CA THR A 603 37.42 -6.97 -29.21
C THR A 603 36.91 -5.94 -30.22
N SER A 604 37.81 -5.07 -30.73
CA SER A 604 37.46 -3.87 -31.50
C SER A 604 38.59 -3.42 -32.44
N VAL A 605 38.24 -2.52 -33.38
CA VAL A 605 39.10 -1.73 -34.29
C VAL A 605 39.86 -2.49 -35.39
N ASN A 606 39.25 -2.58 -36.59
CA ASN A 606 39.76 -1.89 -37.81
C ASN A 606 38.91 -2.13 -39.08
N GLY A 607 38.95 -1.17 -40.04
CA GLY A 607 39.04 -1.55 -41.47
C GLY A 607 37.82 -1.41 -42.41
N GLN A 608 37.54 -0.17 -42.84
CA GLN A 608 37.13 0.21 -44.23
C GLN A 608 35.87 -0.39 -44.93
N PHE A 609 34.91 0.51 -45.21
CA PHE A 609 34.21 0.72 -46.51
C PHE A 609 33.88 -0.47 -47.45
N LYS A 610 32.58 -0.59 -47.81
CA LYS A 610 32.08 -0.15 -49.14
C LYS A 610 30.55 -0.03 -49.24
N LYS A 611 30.08 0.60 -50.33
CA LYS A 611 28.67 0.95 -50.60
C LYS A 611 27.91 -0.16 -51.32
N ARG A 612 26.57 -0.12 -51.22
CA ARG A 612 25.61 -0.86 -52.07
C ARG A 612 25.83 -0.61 -53.57
N PRO A 613 25.49 -1.57 -54.44
CA PRO A 613 24.86 -1.33 -55.73
C PRO A 613 23.33 -1.56 -55.71
N ARG A 614 22.67 -1.27 -56.82
CA ARG A 614 21.21 -1.33 -57.03
C ARG A 614 20.78 -2.55 -57.88
N GLU A 615 19.49 -2.84 -57.78
CA GLU A 615 18.55 -3.29 -58.82
C GLU A 615 19.12 -3.79 -60.17
N ALA A 616 18.71 -4.99 -60.57
CA ALA A 616 18.56 -5.41 -61.96
C ALA A 616 17.47 -6.49 -62.07
N ASP A 617 16.39 -6.21 -62.81
CA ASP A 617 15.55 -7.26 -63.42
C ASP A 617 16.30 -7.84 -64.64
N PRO A 618 15.89 -9.02 -65.15
CA PRO A 618 15.26 -8.96 -66.46
C PRO A 618 14.03 -9.87 -66.68
N GLU A 619 13.40 -9.61 -67.81
CA GLU A 619 12.09 -10.07 -68.26
C GLU A 619 12.00 -11.56 -68.66
N ASN A 620 10.82 -12.15 -68.39
CA ASN A 620 9.90 -12.79 -69.35
C ASN A 620 10.42 -13.78 -70.42
N ASP A 621 9.92 -15.02 -70.39
CA ASP A 621 9.70 -15.88 -71.58
C ASP A 621 8.50 -16.84 -71.37
N ALA A 622 7.92 -17.40 -72.44
CA ALA A 622 6.54 -17.92 -72.42
C ALA A 622 6.25 -19.23 -73.18
N SER A 623 5.60 -20.18 -72.48
CA SER A 623 4.71 -21.24 -73.02
C SER A 623 5.36 -22.39 -73.85
N PRO A 624 4.61 -23.41 -74.35
CA PRO A 624 3.65 -24.30 -73.65
C PRO A 624 3.88 -25.83 -73.94
N GLY A 625 3.50 -26.76 -73.03
CA GLY A 625 3.76 -28.21 -73.26
C GLY A 625 2.91 -29.28 -72.50
N LYS A 626 1.76 -29.64 -73.09
CA LYS A 626 0.90 -30.87 -72.93
C LYS A 626 1.26 -32.02 -71.94
N ARG A 627 0.30 -32.28 -71.02
CA ARG A 627 -0.39 -33.57 -70.68
C ARG A 627 0.39 -34.92 -70.56
N GLN A 628 0.26 -35.59 -69.41
CA GLN A 628 -0.55 -36.83 -69.24
C GLN A 628 -0.88 -37.17 -67.75
N LYS A 629 -1.69 -38.22 -67.52
CA LYS A 629 -2.30 -38.74 -66.26
C LYS A 629 -2.33 -40.29 -66.37
N PRO A 630 -2.61 -41.14 -65.35
CA PRO A 630 -2.87 -40.92 -63.91
C PRO A 630 -1.69 -41.49 -63.05
N GLU A 631 -1.73 -41.89 -61.77
CA GLU A 631 -2.73 -42.63 -60.94
C GLU A 631 -2.61 -42.31 -59.44
N GLU A 632 -3.35 -42.99 -58.57
CA GLU A 632 -3.61 -42.57 -57.18
C GLU A 632 -2.58 -43.02 -56.15
N ALA A 633 -2.11 -42.10 -55.30
CA ALA A 633 -1.46 -42.38 -54.03
C ALA A 633 -1.83 -41.29 -53.01
N GLN A 634 -2.52 -41.66 -51.93
CA GLN A 634 -2.80 -40.76 -50.80
C GLN A 634 -1.59 -40.75 -49.86
N VAL A 635 -1.01 -39.58 -49.58
CA VAL A 635 -0.02 -39.37 -48.52
C VAL A 635 -0.28 -37.99 -47.86
N ASP A 636 -0.29 -37.95 -46.53
CA ASP A 636 -0.81 -36.83 -45.74
C ASP A 636 -0.01 -35.52 -45.78
N THR A 637 -0.72 -34.42 -46.02
CA THR A 637 -0.33 -33.07 -45.58
C THR A 637 -0.76 -32.82 -44.14
N LYS A 638 0.01 -33.32 -43.14
CA LYS A 638 -0.30 -33.06 -41.71
C LYS A 638 0.89 -33.16 -40.73
N ALA A 639 1.92 -32.34 -40.94
CA ALA A 639 2.75 -31.88 -39.82
C ALA A 639 1.90 -30.94 -38.95
N LYS A 640 1.56 -31.35 -37.72
CA LYS A 640 0.57 -30.66 -36.89
C LYS A 640 1.17 -29.50 -36.08
N MET A 641 0.43 -28.40 -35.97
CA MET A 641 0.46 -27.57 -34.75
C MET A 641 0.23 -28.49 -33.54
N GLN A 642 1.07 -28.41 -32.50
CA GLN A 642 0.89 -29.25 -31.30
C GLN A 642 -0.42 -28.89 -30.59
N GLU A 643 -1.43 -29.74 -30.76
CA GLU A 643 -2.71 -29.70 -30.06
C GLU A 643 -2.45 -29.76 -28.54
N PHE A 644 -3.06 -28.83 -27.79
CA PHE A 644 -3.03 -28.82 -26.32
C PHE A 644 -4.29 -29.49 -25.78
N HIS A 645 -4.15 -30.33 -24.76
CA HIS A 645 -5.30 -30.91 -24.06
C HIS A 645 -5.78 -29.96 -22.96
N ILE A 646 -7.09 -29.77 -22.82
CA ILE A 646 -7.65 -28.85 -21.81
C ILE A 646 -8.01 -29.65 -20.55
N VAL A 647 -7.48 -29.25 -19.40
CA VAL A 647 -7.74 -29.91 -18.10
C VAL A 647 -8.40 -28.96 -17.10
N ASN A 648 -9.31 -29.48 -16.28
CA ASN A 648 -10.05 -28.71 -15.27
C ASN A 648 -9.21 -28.36 -14.01
N SER A 649 -7.87 -28.31 -14.14
CA SER A 649 -6.95 -28.14 -13.01
C SER A 649 -6.18 -26.82 -13.11
N LYS A 650 -6.10 -26.09 -11.98
CA LYS A 650 -5.29 -24.86 -11.87
C LYS A 650 -3.78 -25.10 -12.04
N VAL A 651 -3.32 -26.35 -11.99
CA VAL A 651 -1.91 -26.76 -12.15
C VAL A 651 -1.64 -27.34 -13.54
N GLY A 652 -2.51 -27.08 -14.53
CA GLY A 652 -2.45 -27.69 -15.86
C GLY A 652 -1.10 -27.53 -16.59
N GLY A 653 -0.29 -26.51 -16.27
CA GLY A 653 1.05 -26.34 -16.82
C GLY A 653 2.10 -27.38 -16.39
N ASN A 654 1.84 -28.18 -15.35
CA ASN A 654 2.70 -29.28 -14.89
C ASN A 654 2.28 -30.65 -15.45
N MET A 655 1.15 -30.72 -16.17
CA MET A 655 0.52 -31.97 -16.58
C MET A 655 0.77 -32.27 -18.06
N LEU A 656 1.07 -33.54 -18.34
CA LEU A 656 1.15 -34.14 -19.67
C LEU A 656 -0.07 -35.03 -19.90
N TYR A 657 -0.52 -35.10 -21.15
CA TYR A 657 -1.58 -35.98 -21.62
C TYR A 657 -1.03 -36.90 -22.71
N ILE A 658 -1.26 -38.20 -22.57
CA ILE A 658 -0.68 -39.24 -23.41
C ILE A 658 -1.79 -40.10 -24.00
N THR A 659 -1.79 -40.23 -25.32
CA THR A 659 -2.75 -41.06 -26.07
C THR A 659 -2.02 -42.01 -27.03
N ASN A 660 -2.78 -42.86 -27.73
CA ASN A 660 -2.26 -43.93 -28.58
C ASN A 660 -1.40 -44.95 -27.81
N LEU A 661 -1.96 -45.43 -26.68
CA LEU A 661 -1.35 -46.45 -25.83
C LEU A 661 -1.95 -47.82 -26.15
N SER A 662 -1.09 -48.77 -26.55
CA SER A 662 -1.48 -50.18 -26.73
C SER A 662 -2.09 -50.75 -25.45
N THR A 663 -3.07 -51.65 -25.59
CA THR A 663 -3.68 -52.39 -24.47
C THR A 663 -2.70 -53.27 -23.69
N SER A 664 -1.46 -53.43 -24.18
CA SER A 664 -0.35 -54.10 -23.51
C SER A 664 0.49 -53.19 -22.59
N VAL A 665 0.30 -51.87 -22.62
CA VAL A 665 1.13 -50.91 -21.87
C VAL A 665 0.72 -50.86 -20.40
N GLN A 666 1.66 -51.19 -19.51
CA GLN A 666 1.50 -51.02 -18.07
C GLN A 666 2.03 -49.67 -17.59
N GLN A 667 1.48 -49.19 -16.48
CA GLN A 667 1.81 -47.93 -15.81
C GLN A 667 3.32 -47.76 -15.54
N GLN A 668 4.02 -48.86 -15.25
CA GLN A 668 5.46 -48.86 -14.99
C GLN A 668 6.29 -48.45 -16.23
N HIS A 669 5.90 -48.85 -17.45
CA HIS A 669 6.61 -48.46 -18.67
C HIS A 669 6.58 -46.95 -18.90
N LEU A 670 5.49 -46.28 -18.51
CA LEU A 670 5.39 -44.81 -18.55
C LEU A 670 6.20 -44.17 -17.41
N SER A 671 6.16 -44.73 -16.20
CA SER A 671 6.99 -44.28 -15.08
C SER A 671 8.49 -44.26 -15.45
N ASP A 672 9.01 -45.37 -15.98
CA ASP A 672 10.44 -45.52 -16.31
C ASP A 672 10.87 -44.67 -17.50
N LEU A 673 9.94 -44.25 -18.36
CA LEU A 673 10.17 -43.29 -19.43
C LEU A 673 10.21 -41.85 -18.90
N PHE A 674 9.16 -41.39 -18.21
CA PHE A 674 9.03 -39.99 -17.79
C PHE A 674 9.86 -39.62 -16.55
N ALA A 675 10.30 -40.59 -15.74
CA ALA A 675 11.27 -40.36 -14.65
C ALA A 675 12.61 -39.78 -15.15
N LYS A 676 12.95 -39.98 -16.43
CA LYS A 676 14.15 -39.39 -17.08
C LYS A 676 14.02 -37.89 -17.32
N CYS A 677 12.79 -37.37 -17.41
CA CYS A 677 12.52 -35.94 -17.59
C CYS A 677 12.39 -35.19 -16.27
N GLY A 678 11.96 -35.85 -15.19
CA GLY A 678 11.90 -35.24 -13.86
C GLY A 678 11.15 -36.08 -12.84
N ARG A 679 11.04 -35.56 -11.61
CA ARG A 679 10.31 -36.22 -10.52
C ARG A 679 8.80 -36.17 -10.77
N ILE A 680 8.20 -37.35 -10.94
CA ILE A 680 6.75 -37.54 -11.07
C ILE A 680 6.07 -37.29 -9.72
N VAL A 681 4.89 -36.64 -9.74
CA VAL A 681 4.06 -36.29 -8.57
C VAL A 681 2.79 -37.13 -8.49
N ASP A 682 2.09 -37.29 -9.62
CA ASP A 682 1.00 -38.24 -9.84
C ASP A 682 1.12 -38.78 -11.27
N LEU A 683 0.74 -40.03 -11.48
CA LEU A 683 0.69 -40.67 -12.79
C LEU A 683 -0.41 -41.73 -12.77
N TYR A 684 -1.35 -41.64 -13.71
CA TYR A 684 -2.47 -42.57 -13.80
C TYR A 684 -2.87 -42.82 -15.24
N MET A 685 -3.57 -43.94 -15.45
CA MET A 685 -4.11 -44.36 -16.74
C MET A 685 -5.63 -44.55 -16.59
N GLN A 686 -6.40 -44.19 -17.61
CA GLN A 686 -7.85 -44.39 -17.65
C GLN A 686 -8.33 -44.61 -19.09
N PRO A 687 -9.43 -45.35 -19.31
CA PRO A 687 -10.09 -45.35 -20.60
C PRO A 687 -10.72 -43.99 -20.88
N ASN A 688 -10.61 -43.51 -22.11
CA ASN A 688 -11.31 -42.33 -22.61
C ASN A 688 -12.83 -42.58 -22.57
N PRO A 689 -13.65 -41.67 -21.98
CA PRO A 689 -15.10 -41.88 -21.84
C PRO A 689 -15.86 -41.83 -23.18
N GLU A 690 -15.33 -41.18 -24.21
CA GLU A 690 -15.95 -41.08 -25.55
C GLU A 690 -15.47 -42.18 -26.51
N THR A 691 -14.19 -42.57 -26.43
CA THR A 691 -13.57 -43.47 -27.43
C THR A 691 -13.19 -44.85 -26.89
N GLY A 692 -13.17 -45.06 -25.57
CA GLY A 692 -12.73 -46.29 -24.93
C GLY A 692 -11.23 -46.59 -25.03
N ALA A 693 -10.45 -45.77 -25.77
CA ALA A 693 -9.01 -45.91 -25.90
C ALA A 693 -8.29 -45.68 -24.55
N LEU A 694 -7.13 -46.32 -24.36
CA LEU A 694 -6.35 -46.16 -23.13
C LEU A 694 -5.53 -44.86 -23.19
N GLU A 695 -5.68 -44.02 -22.17
CA GLU A 695 -5.02 -42.71 -22.05
C GLU A 695 -4.30 -42.59 -20.70
N ALA A 696 -3.27 -41.76 -20.64
CA ALA A 696 -2.49 -41.55 -19.42
C ALA A 696 -2.19 -40.07 -19.16
N TYR A 697 -2.06 -39.74 -17.88
CA TYR A 697 -1.77 -38.39 -17.39
C TYR A 697 -0.55 -38.45 -16.48
N VAL A 698 0.37 -37.49 -16.62
CA VAL A 698 1.62 -37.42 -15.84
C VAL A 698 1.81 -36.00 -15.29
N GLU A 699 1.84 -35.85 -13.98
CA GLU A 699 2.12 -34.58 -13.30
C GLU A 699 3.61 -34.54 -12.89
N LEU A 700 4.36 -33.58 -13.42
CA LEU A 700 5.77 -33.38 -13.06
C LEU A 700 5.93 -32.33 -11.95
N ALA A 701 6.93 -32.50 -11.10
CA ALA A 701 7.22 -31.57 -10.01
C ALA A 701 7.66 -30.17 -10.46
N GLU A 702 8.19 -30.04 -11.68
CA GLU A 702 8.76 -28.82 -12.24
C GLU A 702 8.09 -28.48 -13.58
N VAL A 703 7.58 -27.25 -13.73
CA VAL A 703 6.95 -26.76 -14.97
C VAL A 703 7.87 -26.93 -16.18
N ASN A 704 9.15 -26.59 -16.03
CA ASN A 704 10.10 -26.51 -17.13
C ASN A 704 10.33 -27.87 -17.81
N ARG A 705 10.26 -28.97 -17.04
CA ARG A 705 10.46 -30.35 -17.53
C ARG A 705 9.34 -30.85 -18.44
N VAL A 706 8.18 -30.18 -18.42
CA VAL A 706 7.07 -30.44 -19.35
C VAL A 706 7.45 -30.07 -20.79
N ARG A 707 8.47 -29.21 -21.00
CA ARG A 707 9.05 -28.99 -22.33
C ARG A 707 9.84 -30.22 -22.80
N ASP A 708 10.69 -30.75 -21.93
CA ASP A 708 11.59 -31.86 -22.23
C ASP A 708 10.79 -33.15 -22.49
N ALA A 709 9.81 -33.43 -21.63
CA ALA A 709 8.95 -34.62 -21.73
C ALA A 709 8.11 -34.68 -23.04
N VAL A 710 7.81 -33.54 -23.66
CA VAL A 710 7.12 -33.48 -24.96
C VAL A 710 8.03 -33.84 -26.14
N SER A 711 9.35 -33.85 -25.96
CA SER A 711 10.28 -34.39 -26.97
C SER A 711 10.20 -35.93 -27.10
N LEU A 712 9.43 -36.59 -26.22
CA LEU A 712 9.15 -38.03 -26.26
C LEU A 712 7.88 -38.36 -27.07
N ASP A 713 7.25 -37.38 -27.71
CA ASP A 713 6.17 -37.58 -28.69
C ASP A 713 6.67 -38.49 -29.84
N GLY A 714 5.90 -39.53 -30.18
CA GLY A 714 6.30 -40.53 -31.18
C GLY A 714 7.21 -41.66 -30.68
N THR A 715 7.60 -41.68 -29.40
CA THR A 715 8.37 -42.83 -28.84
C THR A 715 7.54 -44.12 -28.84
N LYS A 716 8.18 -45.26 -29.14
CA LYS A 716 7.46 -46.54 -29.27
C LYS A 716 7.38 -47.32 -27.97
N ILE A 717 6.17 -47.64 -27.51
CA ILE A 717 5.90 -48.51 -26.35
C ILE A 717 4.86 -49.55 -26.77
N GLY A 718 5.14 -50.84 -26.54
CA GLY A 718 4.25 -51.93 -27.00
C GLY A 718 4.20 -52.11 -28.53
N GLY A 719 5.09 -51.45 -29.28
CA GLY A 719 5.15 -51.46 -30.75
C GLY A 719 4.52 -50.24 -31.42
N GLU A 720 3.56 -49.61 -30.76
CA GLU A 720 2.87 -48.39 -31.21
C GLU A 720 3.60 -47.14 -30.74
N ALA A 721 3.51 -46.05 -31.50
CA ALA A 721 4.11 -44.77 -31.17
C ALA A 721 3.15 -43.96 -30.27
N ILE A 722 3.56 -43.66 -29.04
CA ILE A 722 2.73 -42.87 -28.12
C ILE A 722 2.67 -41.42 -28.57
N ARG A 723 1.56 -40.74 -28.27
CA ARG A 723 1.41 -39.31 -28.52
C ARG A 723 1.46 -38.53 -27.21
N VAL A 724 2.32 -37.52 -27.10
CA VAL A 724 2.55 -36.74 -25.87
C VAL A 724 2.19 -35.27 -26.10
N MET A 725 1.16 -34.80 -25.41
CA MET A 725 0.64 -33.43 -25.51
C MET A 725 0.77 -32.69 -24.17
N ARG A 726 0.93 -31.35 -24.23
CA ARG A 726 0.86 -30.50 -23.04
C ARG A 726 -0.58 -30.26 -22.65
N CYS A 727 -0.85 -30.30 -21.35
CA CYS A 727 -2.10 -29.78 -20.83
C CYS A 727 -2.09 -28.24 -20.76
N LYS A 728 -3.27 -27.64 -20.88
CA LYS A 728 -3.55 -26.25 -20.52
C LYS A 728 -4.70 -26.22 -19.50
N PRO A 729 -4.65 -25.34 -18.48
CA PRO A 729 -5.78 -25.14 -17.58
C PRO A 729 -6.99 -24.59 -18.36
N ALA A 730 -8.19 -25.03 -18.00
CA ALA A 730 -9.45 -24.47 -18.48
C ALA A 730 -9.71 -23.06 -17.92
N SER A 731 -8.95 -22.06 -18.39
CA SER A 731 -9.39 -20.67 -18.29
C SER A 731 -10.73 -20.51 -19.00
N THR A 732 -11.67 -19.83 -18.35
CA THR A 732 -13.04 -19.55 -18.86
C THR A 732 -14.04 -20.73 -18.81
N LEU A 733 -13.90 -21.66 -17.86
CA LEU A 733 -15.04 -22.49 -17.38
C LEU A 733 -15.36 -22.30 -15.87
N TRP A 734 -14.81 -21.27 -15.23
CA TRP A 734 -15.12 -20.90 -13.85
C TRP A 734 -16.41 -20.07 -13.74
N ASN A 735 -17.54 -20.69 -14.09
CA ASN A 735 -18.86 -20.10 -13.82
C ASN A 735 -19.13 -20.12 -12.31
N PHE A 736 -19.03 -18.96 -11.65
CA PHE A 736 -19.45 -18.76 -10.25
C PHE A 736 -20.98 -18.72 -10.07
N ASN A 737 -21.72 -19.48 -10.89
CA ASN A 737 -23.13 -19.77 -10.64
C ASN A 737 -23.20 -20.72 -9.45
N GLY A 738 -23.74 -20.23 -8.34
CA GLY A 738 -23.76 -20.91 -7.04
C GLY A 738 -24.74 -22.08 -6.94
N ALA A 739 -24.61 -23.07 -7.83
CA ALA A 739 -25.24 -24.38 -7.72
C ALA A 739 -24.35 -25.35 -6.93
N GLU A 740 -24.92 -26.48 -6.51
CA GLU A 740 -24.17 -27.55 -5.85
C GLU A 740 -23.30 -28.31 -6.85
N GLU A 741 -22.03 -28.56 -6.53
CA GLU A 741 -21.11 -29.29 -7.40
C GLU A 741 -21.31 -30.80 -7.23
N LYS A 742 -22.47 -31.32 -7.66
CA LYS A 742 -22.95 -32.65 -7.27
C LYS A 742 -22.05 -33.83 -7.71
N ASN A 743 -21.25 -33.66 -8.75
CA ASN A 743 -20.25 -34.64 -9.21
C ASN A 743 -18.91 -34.56 -8.44
N LYS A 744 -18.75 -33.64 -7.48
CA LYS A 744 -17.53 -33.47 -6.69
C LYS A 744 -17.77 -33.81 -5.23
N ILE A 745 -16.76 -34.38 -4.58
CA ILE A 745 -16.72 -34.58 -3.13
C ILE A 745 -15.63 -33.73 -2.48
N TYR A 746 -15.88 -33.34 -1.24
CA TYR A 746 -14.92 -32.78 -0.30
C TYR A 746 -14.57 -33.84 0.74
N VAL A 747 -13.28 -34.20 0.82
CA VAL A 747 -12.73 -35.18 1.75
C VAL A 747 -11.87 -34.45 2.79
N SER A 748 -12.18 -34.63 4.06
CA SER A 748 -11.57 -33.89 5.17
C SER A 748 -11.07 -34.81 6.29
N ASN A 749 -10.29 -34.23 7.22
CA ASN A 749 -9.56 -34.93 8.27
C ASN A 749 -8.55 -35.98 7.75
N LEU A 750 -7.96 -35.73 6.57
CA LEU A 750 -6.93 -36.61 6.00
C LEU A 750 -5.66 -36.62 6.87
N PRO A 751 -4.84 -37.69 6.79
CA PRO A 751 -3.44 -37.67 7.25
C PRO A 751 -2.62 -36.60 6.49
N VAL A 752 -1.67 -35.97 7.17
CA VAL A 752 -0.90 -34.83 6.61
C VAL A 752 0.15 -35.30 5.58
N ASP A 753 0.49 -36.58 5.64
CA ASP A 753 1.44 -37.34 4.84
C ASP A 753 0.81 -38.06 3.63
N ILE A 754 -0.52 -38.00 3.46
CA ILE A 754 -1.21 -38.65 2.34
C ILE A 754 -0.87 -38.01 1.00
N LYS A 755 -0.91 -38.80 -0.08
CA LYS A 755 -0.56 -38.37 -1.45
C LYS A 755 -1.69 -38.71 -2.43
N LYS A 756 -1.74 -38.01 -3.57
CA LYS A 756 -2.77 -38.21 -4.62
C LYS A 756 -2.98 -39.68 -5.03
N PRO A 757 -1.95 -40.53 -5.24
CA PRO A 757 -2.15 -41.92 -5.64
C PRO A 757 -2.95 -42.75 -4.62
N ALA A 758 -2.72 -42.55 -3.32
CA ALA A 758 -3.43 -43.26 -2.26
C ALA A 758 -4.91 -42.84 -2.17
N LEU A 759 -5.23 -41.56 -2.45
CA LEU A 759 -6.61 -41.11 -2.62
C LEU A 759 -7.24 -41.73 -3.87
N ARG A 760 -6.52 -41.75 -5.00
CA ARG A 760 -7.00 -42.35 -6.26
C ARG A 760 -7.34 -43.83 -6.09
N GLU A 761 -6.51 -44.61 -5.39
CA GLU A 761 -6.75 -46.04 -5.13
C GLU A 761 -7.96 -46.31 -4.22
N ILE A 762 -8.29 -45.39 -3.31
CA ILE A 762 -9.47 -45.50 -2.44
C ILE A 762 -10.75 -45.10 -3.19
N PHE A 763 -10.70 -43.98 -3.92
CA PHE A 763 -11.90 -43.35 -4.48
C PHE A 763 -12.26 -43.82 -5.90
N SER A 764 -11.33 -44.39 -6.68
CA SER A 764 -11.62 -45.00 -8.00
C SER A 764 -12.60 -46.18 -7.93
N LYS A 765 -12.67 -46.85 -6.77
CA LYS A 765 -13.57 -48.00 -6.51
C LYS A 765 -15.05 -47.62 -6.55
N TYR A 766 -15.38 -46.33 -6.60
CA TYR A 766 -16.75 -45.80 -6.66
C TYR A 766 -17.09 -45.14 -8.02
N GLY A 767 -16.10 -44.93 -8.89
CA GLY A 767 -16.27 -44.35 -10.23
C GLY A 767 -14.99 -43.69 -10.77
N THR A 768 -15.02 -43.24 -12.02
CA THR A 768 -13.87 -42.61 -12.70
C THR A 768 -13.57 -41.24 -12.08
N THR A 769 -12.34 -41.07 -11.56
CA THR A 769 -11.89 -39.85 -10.87
C THR A 769 -11.12 -38.92 -11.82
N VAL A 770 -11.75 -37.80 -12.18
CA VAL A 770 -11.28 -36.84 -13.19
C VAL A 770 -10.15 -35.94 -12.65
N ASP A 771 -10.33 -35.36 -11.46
CA ASP A 771 -9.29 -34.57 -10.75
C ASP A 771 -9.23 -34.93 -9.26
N ILE A 772 -8.04 -34.78 -8.67
CA ILE A 772 -7.77 -34.94 -7.24
C ILE A 772 -6.94 -33.76 -6.75
N ARG A 773 -7.64 -32.74 -6.23
CA ARG A 773 -7.05 -31.52 -5.68
C ARG A 773 -6.82 -31.67 -4.17
N LEU A 774 -5.75 -32.34 -3.81
CA LEU A 774 -5.22 -32.40 -2.45
C LEU A 774 -4.65 -31.04 -2.01
N VAL A 775 -4.95 -30.61 -0.78
CA VAL A 775 -4.46 -29.39 -0.14
C VAL A 775 -3.93 -29.72 1.25
N LEU A 776 -2.70 -29.28 1.53
CA LEU A 776 -2.02 -29.43 2.81
C LEU A 776 -1.85 -28.04 3.45
N LYS A 777 -2.27 -27.87 4.71
CA LYS A 777 -2.12 -26.62 5.49
C LYS A 777 -1.83 -26.93 6.95
N ASN A 778 -0.64 -26.61 7.44
CA ASN A 778 -0.24 -26.53 8.86
C ASN A 778 -0.98 -27.51 9.80
N SER A 779 -0.72 -28.82 9.64
CA SER A 779 -1.30 -29.96 10.38
C SER A 779 -2.68 -30.49 9.92
N ILE A 780 -3.31 -29.86 8.93
CA ILE A 780 -4.59 -30.29 8.33
C ILE A 780 -4.37 -30.65 6.85
N ALA A 781 -4.98 -31.75 6.42
CA ALA A 781 -5.08 -32.13 5.02
C ALA A 781 -6.54 -32.36 4.61
N PHE A 782 -6.89 -31.94 3.40
CA PHE A 782 -8.19 -32.14 2.78
C PHE A 782 -8.04 -32.21 1.26
N ALA A 783 -8.98 -32.85 0.57
CA ALA A 783 -8.97 -32.96 -0.88
C ALA A 783 -10.35 -32.65 -1.46
N TYR A 784 -10.38 -32.10 -2.67
CA TYR A 784 -11.55 -32.16 -3.54
C TYR A 784 -11.30 -33.24 -4.59
N ILE A 785 -12.29 -34.07 -4.87
CA ILE A 785 -12.22 -35.12 -5.90
C ILE A 785 -13.42 -34.93 -6.83
N GLU A 786 -13.14 -34.82 -8.13
CA GLU A 786 -14.16 -34.72 -9.17
C GLU A 786 -14.37 -36.09 -9.82
N TYR A 787 -15.62 -36.52 -9.92
CA TYR A 787 -16.04 -37.70 -10.67
C TYR A 787 -16.63 -37.30 -12.02
N ALA A 788 -16.62 -38.24 -12.98
CA ALA A 788 -17.31 -38.09 -14.24
C ALA A 788 -18.84 -37.90 -14.05
N ASP A 789 -19.43 -38.61 -13.07
CA ASP A 789 -20.87 -38.68 -12.85
C ASP A 789 -21.27 -38.33 -11.40
N GLU A 790 -22.44 -37.74 -11.23
CA GLU A 790 -23.04 -37.50 -9.90
C GLU A 790 -23.23 -38.80 -9.11
N GLU A 791 -23.68 -39.89 -9.75
CA GLU A 791 -23.88 -41.18 -9.09
C GLU A 791 -22.58 -41.77 -8.52
N SER A 792 -21.44 -41.46 -9.14
CA SER A 792 -20.11 -41.87 -8.67
C SER A 792 -19.71 -41.11 -7.40
N ALA A 793 -20.00 -39.80 -7.36
CA ALA A 793 -19.84 -38.98 -6.15
C ALA A 793 -20.77 -39.46 -5.01
N GLN A 794 -22.06 -39.71 -5.29
CA GLN A 794 -23.02 -40.22 -4.32
C GLN A 794 -22.60 -41.58 -3.73
N ARG A 795 -22.15 -42.53 -4.56
CA ARG A 795 -21.65 -43.85 -4.10
C ARG A 795 -20.42 -43.74 -3.21
N SER A 796 -19.56 -42.75 -3.43
CA SER A 796 -18.34 -42.54 -2.63
C SER A 796 -18.61 -42.08 -1.19
N LEU A 797 -19.81 -41.57 -0.87
CA LEU A 797 -20.20 -41.14 0.48
C LEU A 797 -20.15 -42.29 1.51
N VAL A 798 -20.21 -43.54 1.07
CA VAL A 798 -20.02 -44.75 1.92
C VAL A 798 -18.62 -44.82 2.56
N VAL A 799 -17.69 -43.96 2.13
CA VAL A 799 -16.34 -43.81 2.72
C VAL A 799 -16.31 -42.84 3.92
N ASP A 800 -17.39 -42.10 4.20
CA ASP A 800 -17.49 -41.23 5.39
C ASP A 800 -17.29 -42.02 6.70
N GLY A 801 -16.57 -41.43 7.66
CA GLY A 801 -16.22 -42.07 8.93
C GLY A 801 -15.14 -43.16 8.85
N ARG A 802 -14.71 -43.58 7.65
CA ARG A 802 -13.68 -44.63 7.47
C ARG A 802 -12.34 -44.21 8.08
N ASN A 803 -11.69 -45.14 8.79
CA ASN A 803 -10.41 -44.88 9.44
C ASN A 803 -9.24 -45.09 8.45
N ILE A 804 -8.42 -44.06 8.24
CA ILE A 804 -7.20 -44.08 7.41
C ILE A 804 -6.05 -43.56 8.26
N ALA A 805 -5.01 -44.37 8.45
CA ALA A 805 -3.82 -44.05 9.27
C ALA A 805 -4.16 -43.46 10.67
N GLY A 806 -5.21 -43.98 11.31
CA GLY A 806 -5.65 -43.54 12.65
C GLY A 806 -6.60 -42.33 12.66
N ARG A 807 -6.90 -41.72 11.51
CA ARG A 807 -7.91 -40.65 11.38
C ARG A 807 -9.18 -41.18 10.70
N LYS A 808 -10.34 -40.99 11.35
CA LYS A 808 -11.64 -41.09 10.68
C LYS A 808 -11.77 -39.93 9.70
N ILE A 809 -11.72 -40.21 8.41
CA ILE A 809 -11.94 -39.20 7.37
C ILE A 809 -13.44 -38.89 7.24
N SER A 810 -13.77 -37.72 6.72
CA SER A 810 -15.17 -37.39 6.39
C SER A 810 -15.31 -37.00 4.93
N VAL A 811 -16.38 -37.47 4.29
CA VAL A 811 -16.64 -37.38 2.85
C VAL A 811 -18.05 -36.83 2.64
N ALA A 812 -18.17 -35.68 1.96
CA ALA A 812 -19.44 -35.05 1.63
C ALA A 812 -19.44 -34.51 0.20
N ILE A 813 -20.61 -34.31 -0.40
CA ILE A 813 -20.74 -33.61 -1.69
C ILE A 813 -20.20 -32.17 -1.56
N SER A 814 -19.50 -31.68 -2.58
CA SER A 814 -18.90 -30.34 -2.60
C SER A 814 -19.99 -29.27 -2.68
N ASN A 815 -20.14 -28.50 -1.60
CA ASN A 815 -20.97 -27.29 -1.58
C ASN A 815 -20.10 -26.09 -1.18
N PRO A 816 -19.58 -25.31 -2.15
CA PRO A 816 -18.68 -24.18 -1.88
C PRO A 816 -19.36 -22.96 -1.25
N GLN A 817 -20.69 -22.96 -1.05
CA GLN A 817 -21.38 -21.91 -0.29
C GLN A 817 -21.34 -22.19 1.22
N LYS A 818 -21.26 -23.47 1.63
CA LYS A 818 -21.32 -23.93 3.03
C LYS A 818 -20.09 -23.57 3.88
N THR A 819 -19.13 -22.84 3.31
CA THR A 819 -17.96 -22.26 3.99
C THR A 819 -18.15 -20.82 4.45
N LYS A 820 -19.30 -20.18 4.22
CA LYS A 820 -19.66 -18.93 4.92
C LYS A 820 -20.20 -19.27 6.32
N VAL A 821 -19.49 -18.76 7.34
CA VAL A 821 -19.88 -18.61 8.75
C VAL A 821 -20.78 -19.74 9.30
N LYS A 822 -20.20 -20.66 10.08
CA LYS A 822 -21.00 -21.31 11.12
C LYS A 822 -21.45 -20.22 12.08
N GLU A 823 -22.75 -20.00 12.21
CA GLU A 823 -23.30 -19.24 13.33
C GLU A 823 -23.01 -20.02 14.62
N ALA A 824 -22.80 -19.30 15.74
CA ALA A 824 -22.59 -19.95 17.03
C ALA A 824 -23.91 -20.61 17.47
N ASP A 825 -23.86 -21.90 17.83
CA ASP A 825 -25.05 -22.57 18.37
C ASP A 825 -25.36 -21.96 19.75
N PRO A 826 -26.55 -21.35 19.95
CA PRO A 826 -26.87 -20.67 21.21
C PRO A 826 -27.02 -21.63 22.41
N LYS A 827 -26.90 -22.95 22.18
CA LYS A 827 -26.86 -23.98 23.22
C LYS A 827 -25.45 -24.44 23.59
N GLU A 828 -24.43 -24.12 22.79
CA GLU A 828 -23.04 -24.48 23.06
C GLU A 828 -22.35 -23.34 23.84
N LEU A 829 -21.60 -23.68 24.90
CA LEU A 829 -20.72 -22.77 25.63
C LEU A 829 -19.26 -23.16 25.44
N PHE A 830 -18.37 -22.17 25.41
CA PHE A 830 -16.94 -22.36 25.49
C PHE A 830 -16.44 -22.15 26.93
N VAL A 831 -15.65 -23.10 27.44
CA VAL A 831 -15.06 -23.07 28.78
C VAL A 831 -13.54 -23.10 28.66
N SER A 832 -12.85 -22.24 29.38
CA SER A 832 -11.39 -22.12 29.31
C SER A 832 -10.74 -21.87 30.68
N ASN A 833 -9.41 -22.04 30.72
CA ASN A 833 -8.58 -22.03 31.95
C ASN A 833 -8.89 -23.16 32.95
N LEU A 834 -9.43 -24.28 32.46
CA LEU A 834 -9.60 -25.52 33.24
C LEU A 834 -8.22 -26.08 33.68
N ALA A 835 -8.17 -26.92 34.70
CA ALA A 835 -6.93 -27.62 35.03
C ALA A 835 -6.64 -28.72 34.00
N PHE A 836 -5.36 -29.08 33.82
CA PHE A 836 -4.97 -30.15 32.90
C PHE A 836 -5.26 -31.57 33.44
N THR A 837 -5.76 -31.64 34.68
CA THR A 837 -6.21 -32.86 35.36
C THR A 837 -7.72 -33.05 35.32
N THR A 838 -8.50 -31.99 35.07
CA THR A 838 -9.97 -32.03 35.01
C THR A 838 -10.43 -32.96 33.89
N GLN A 839 -11.35 -33.87 34.18
CA GLN A 839 -11.93 -34.83 33.25
C GLN A 839 -13.28 -34.32 32.69
N PRO A 840 -13.79 -34.84 31.56
CA PRO A 840 -15.09 -34.42 31.04
C PRO A 840 -16.24 -34.67 32.03
N GLU A 841 -16.15 -35.71 32.87
CA GLU A 841 -17.14 -36.03 33.91
C GLU A 841 -17.24 -34.94 34.99
N ASP A 842 -16.11 -34.32 35.37
CA ASP A 842 -16.08 -33.22 36.34
C ASP A 842 -16.80 -31.98 35.79
N ILE A 843 -16.64 -31.73 34.48
CA ILE A 843 -17.28 -30.63 33.76
C ILE A 843 -18.77 -30.90 33.56
N GLU A 844 -19.16 -32.14 33.22
CA GLU A 844 -20.58 -32.50 33.16
C GLU A 844 -21.23 -32.27 34.53
N ALA A 845 -20.64 -32.78 35.62
CA ALA A 845 -21.14 -32.61 36.98
C ALA A 845 -21.32 -31.13 37.38
N LEU A 846 -20.35 -30.27 37.04
CA LEU A 846 -20.40 -28.83 37.34
C LEU A 846 -21.49 -28.08 36.54
N PHE A 847 -21.68 -28.40 35.27
CA PHE A 847 -22.63 -27.70 34.40
C PHE A 847 -24.07 -28.24 34.52
N LYS A 848 -24.24 -29.47 35.00
CA LYS A 848 -25.53 -30.16 35.18
C LYS A 848 -26.48 -29.52 36.21
N GLU A 849 -25.97 -28.72 37.14
CA GLU A 849 -26.81 -27.93 38.07
C GLU A 849 -27.63 -26.85 37.32
N TYR A 850 -27.16 -26.39 36.16
CA TYR A 850 -27.78 -25.32 35.38
C TYR A 850 -28.74 -25.85 34.29
N GLY A 851 -28.67 -27.14 33.94
CA GLY A 851 -29.60 -27.84 33.07
C GLY A 851 -29.02 -29.14 32.48
N ALA A 852 -29.80 -29.83 31.65
CA ALA A 852 -29.36 -31.06 30.99
C ALA A 852 -28.25 -30.77 29.95
N VAL A 853 -27.07 -31.34 30.20
CA VAL A 853 -25.92 -31.33 29.29
C VAL A 853 -26.07 -32.46 28.27
N LYS A 854 -25.79 -32.17 27.01
CA LYS A 854 -25.93 -33.06 25.85
C LYS A 854 -24.59 -33.61 25.33
N ASP A 855 -23.53 -32.80 25.38
CA ASP A 855 -22.15 -33.21 25.04
C ASP A 855 -21.12 -32.34 25.79
N VAL A 856 -19.95 -32.91 26.09
CA VAL A 856 -18.81 -32.22 26.71
C VAL A 856 -17.54 -32.52 25.91
N ARG A 857 -17.19 -31.61 25.00
CA ARG A 857 -16.10 -31.78 24.04
C ARG A 857 -14.81 -31.09 24.52
N MET A 858 -13.99 -31.84 25.28
CA MET A 858 -12.63 -31.44 25.64
C MET A 858 -11.74 -31.22 24.40
N MET A 859 -10.87 -30.20 24.43
CA MET A 859 -9.86 -29.99 23.41
C MET A 859 -8.51 -30.57 23.84
N HIS A 860 -7.83 -31.26 22.92
CA HIS A 860 -6.53 -31.89 23.15
C HIS A 860 -5.43 -31.30 22.26
N ASN A 861 -4.18 -31.43 22.70
CA ASN A 861 -2.96 -31.15 21.93
C ASN A 861 -2.60 -32.33 21.02
N ARG A 862 -1.61 -32.11 20.15
CA ARG A 862 -1.07 -33.12 19.22
C ARG A 862 -0.56 -34.38 19.96
N ASP A 863 -0.12 -34.20 21.20
CA ASP A 863 0.44 -35.22 22.09
C ASP A 863 -0.60 -35.79 23.09
N GLY A 864 -1.89 -35.62 22.81
CA GLY A 864 -3.01 -36.18 23.59
C GLY A 864 -3.38 -35.44 24.88
N GLN A 865 -2.48 -34.61 25.43
CA GLN A 865 -2.77 -33.81 26.63
C GLN A 865 -3.90 -32.80 26.42
N THR A 866 -4.75 -32.56 27.42
CA THR A 866 -5.82 -31.54 27.36
C THR A 866 -5.26 -30.13 27.20
N LYS A 867 -5.98 -29.24 26.49
CA LYS A 867 -5.65 -27.82 26.34
C LYS A 867 -6.10 -26.93 27.51
N GLY A 868 -6.83 -27.47 28.49
CA GLY A 868 -7.51 -26.66 29.51
C GLY A 868 -8.71 -25.88 28.96
N THR A 869 -9.28 -26.33 27.84
CA THR A 869 -10.44 -25.74 27.18
C THR A 869 -11.42 -26.82 26.73
N ALA A 870 -12.72 -26.54 26.84
CA ALA A 870 -13.81 -27.45 26.51
C ALA A 870 -14.97 -26.70 25.83
N PHE A 871 -15.83 -27.44 25.15
CA PHE A 871 -17.16 -26.98 24.78
C PHE A 871 -18.22 -27.81 25.52
N VAL A 872 -19.29 -27.17 25.98
CA VAL A 872 -20.42 -27.80 26.68
C VAL A 872 -21.69 -27.49 25.90
N GLU A 873 -22.34 -28.49 25.33
CA GLU A 873 -23.63 -28.34 24.65
C GLU A 873 -24.77 -28.68 25.62
N PHE A 874 -25.77 -27.80 25.74
CA PHE A 874 -26.98 -28.05 26.51
C PHE A 874 -28.14 -28.50 25.62
N GLU A 875 -29.12 -29.22 26.18
CA GLU A 875 -30.37 -29.50 25.45
C GLU A 875 -31.18 -28.22 25.15
N THR A 876 -31.07 -27.21 26.02
CA THR A 876 -31.84 -25.96 25.96
C THR A 876 -30.96 -24.71 26.08
N GLU A 877 -31.31 -23.68 25.31
CA GLU A 877 -30.61 -22.39 25.29
C GLU A 877 -30.69 -21.65 26.65
N ASP A 878 -31.81 -21.79 27.37
CA ASP A 878 -31.98 -21.17 28.69
C ASP A 878 -31.13 -21.83 29.78
N ALA A 879 -30.66 -23.07 29.59
CA ALA A 879 -29.66 -23.68 30.46
C ALA A 879 -28.27 -23.09 30.21
N ALA A 880 -27.86 -22.96 28.93
CA ALA A 880 -26.61 -22.31 28.55
C ALA A 880 -26.54 -20.85 29.07
N LYS A 881 -27.62 -20.08 28.93
CA LYS A 881 -27.70 -18.71 29.49
C LYS A 881 -27.54 -18.64 31.00
N LYS A 882 -28.01 -19.65 31.75
CA LYS A 882 -27.82 -19.73 33.22
C LYS A 882 -26.38 -20.14 33.57
N ALA A 883 -25.82 -21.11 32.84
CA ALA A 883 -24.47 -21.62 33.07
C ALA A 883 -23.36 -20.58 32.81
N LEU A 884 -23.63 -19.50 32.06
CA LEU A 884 -22.74 -18.33 31.99
C LEU A 884 -22.45 -17.69 33.37
N ALA A 885 -23.27 -17.94 34.39
CA ALA A 885 -23.01 -17.51 35.78
C ALA A 885 -21.79 -18.22 36.42
N LEU A 886 -21.29 -19.31 35.84
CA LEU A 886 -20.02 -19.96 36.26
C LEU A 886 -18.77 -19.20 35.80
N ASN A 887 -18.89 -18.19 34.93
CA ASN A 887 -17.77 -17.38 34.48
C ASN A 887 -17.11 -16.64 35.65
N GLY A 888 -15.83 -16.91 35.91
CA GLY A 888 -15.10 -16.35 37.05
C GLY A 888 -15.14 -17.18 38.34
N THR A 889 -15.76 -18.37 38.32
CA THR A 889 -15.71 -19.31 39.47
C THR A 889 -14.39 -20.07 39.55
N GLN A 890 -14.01 -20.57 40.73
CA GLN A 890 -12.75 -21.28 40.94
C GLN A 890 -12.96 -22.80 40.99
N VAL A 891 -12.37 -23.52 40.03
CA VAL A 891 -12.41 -24.99 39.87
C VAL A 891 -10.97 -25.50 39.80
N ASP A 892 -10.64 -26.56 40.55
CA ASP A 892 -9.27 -27.11 40.65
C ASP A 892 -8.18 -26.04 40.95
N GLY A 893 -8.57 -25.01 41.73
CA GLY A 893 -7.71 -23.86 42.05
C GLY A 893 -7.53 -22.82 40.93
N ARG A 894 -8.10 -23.03 39.73
CA ARG A 894 -8.08 -22.07 38.62
C ARG A 894 -9.41 -21.34 38.47
N VAL A 895 -9.37 -20.07 38.09
CA VAL A 895 -10.57 -19.30 37.74
C VAL A 895 -10.99 -19.65 36.31
N ILE A 896 -12.11 -20.35 36.15
CA ILE A 896 -12.61 -20.74 34.82
C ILE A 896 -13.29 -19.57 34.12
N VAL A 897 -13.16 -19.51 32.80
CA VAL A 897 -13.80 -18.49 31.96
C VAL A 897 -14.81 -19.18 31.05
N VAL A 898 -16.08 -18.74 31.13
CA VAL A 898 -17.22 -19.33 30.41
C VAL A 898 -17.82 -18.27 29.50
N THR A 899 -17.86 -18.52 28.20
CA THR A 899 -18.33 -17.57 27.18
C THR A 899 -19.18 -18.26 26.11
N VAL A 900 -19.98 -17.48 25.39
CA VAL A 900 -20.59 -17.93 24.13
C VAL A 900 -19.47 -18.17 23.10
N PRO A 901 -19.50 -19.25 22.30
CA PRO A 901 -18.49 -19.52 21.27
C PRO A 901 -18.40 -18.40 20.23
N ASP A 902 -17.21 -17.83 20.04
CA ASP A 902 -16.92 -17.01 18.87
C ASP A 902 -16.66 -17.93 17.66
N PRO A 903 -17.42 -17.82 16.55
CA PRO A 903 -17.21 -18.66 15.37
C PRO A 903 -15.83 -18.45 14.69
N ASN A 904 -15.13 -17.36 15.01
CA ASN A 904 -13.79 -17.06 14.53
C ASN A 904 -12.65 -17.50 15.48
N MET A 905 -12.95 -18.13 16.64
CA MET A 905 -11.94 -18.54 17.65
C MET A 905 -11.03 -19.72 17.22
N ARG A 906 -10.68 -19.81 15.93
CA ARG A 906 -9.73 -20.77 15.34
C ARG A 906 -8.41 -20.14 14.88
N HIS A 907 -8.14 -18.87 15.21
CA HIS A 907 -6.87 -18.21 14.96
C HIS A 907 -6.24 -17.65 16.24
N GLY A 908 -5.03 -18.11 16.54
CA GLY A 908 -4.03 -17.40 17.33
C GLY A 908 -4.39 -17.01 18.77
N PHE A 909 -4.44 -17.98 19.69
CA PHE A 909 -4.16 -17.70 21.10
C PHE A 909 -3.12 -18.67 21.66
N ASP A 910 -1.86 -18.41 21.33
CA ASP A 910 -0.67 -19.01 21.94
C ASP A 910 0.41 -17.91 22.08
N SER A 911 1.37 -18.11 22.99
CA SER A 911 2.54 -17.25 23.24
C SER A 911 2.30 -15.74 23.45
N SER A 912 1.68 -15.35 24.58
CA SER A 912 1.87 -13.98 25.13
C SER A 912 1.84 -13.89 26.68
N MET A 913 1.16 -14.79 27.40
CA MET A 913 1.08 -14.76 28.88
C MET A 913 1.84 -15.87 29.63
N ARG A 914 3.12 -16.10 29.27
CA ARG A 914 4.10 -16.83 30.12
C ARG A 914 5.49 -16.19 30.08
N GLY A 915 5.57 -14.90 30.40
CA GLY A 915 6.77 -14.07 30.27
C GLY A 915 7.43 -13.54 31.57
N ARG A 916 7.04 -14.00 32.77
CA ARG A 916 7.73 -13.61 34.03
C ARG A 916 8.03 -14.79 34.96
N GLY A 917 9.31 -15.13 35.05
CA GLY A 917 10.00 -15.63 36.23
C GLY A 917 9.53 -16.92 36.90
N ARG A 918 10.18 -18.05 36.57
CA ARG A 918 10.72 -19.02 37.55
C ARG A 918 11.63 -20.06 36.87
N GLY A 919 12.92 -20.02 37.18
CA GLY A 919 13.90 -20.99 36.67
C GLY A 919 13.86 -22.32 37.40
N ARG A 920 14.42 -23.36 36.77
CA ARG A 920 14.80 -24.65 37.38
C ARG A 920 16.12 -25.12 36.79
N GLY A 921 17.21 -24.98 37.53
CA GLY A 921 18.47 -25.65 37.22
C GLY A 921 18.41 -27.15 37.53
N ARG A 922 19.39 -27.90 37.00
CA ARG A 922 19.66 -29.30 37.35
C ARG A 922 21.13 -29.43 37.78
N GLY A 923 21.39 -30.11 38.92
CA GLY A 923 22.68 -30.76 39.20
C GLY A 923 23.87 -29.88 39.64
N ALA A 924 23.99 -29.67 40.96
CA ALA A 924 25.14 -30.04 41.83
C ALA A 924 26.54 -30.39 41.24
N PRO A 925 27.64 -30.39 42.05
CA PRO A 925 27.91 -29.61 43.28
C PRO A 925 29.39 -29.11 43.47
N ARG A 926 29.63 -28.04 44.28
CA ARG A 926 30.71 -28.05 45.30
C ARG A 926 30.75 -26.83 46.25
N ALA A 927 31.15 -27.12 47.50
CA ALA A 927 31.95 -26.35 48.48
C ALA A 927 31.80 -24.82 48.64
N GLY A 928 31.62 -24.35 49.88
CA GLY A 928 31.89 -22.95 50.25
C GLY A 928 31.28 -22.49 51.59
N LEU A 929 32.14 -22.24 52.58
CA LEU A 929 31.91 -21.57 53.87
C LEU A 929 31.19 -20.21 53.72
N GLY A 930 30.45 -19.63 54.68
CA GLY A 930 30.09 -20.01 56.06
C GLY A 930 29.75 -18.76 56.91
N PHE A 931 29.06 -18.92 58.05
CA PHE A 931 28.64 -17.86 59.02
C PHE A 931 27.65 -16.78 58.50
N SER A 932 26.90 -16.02 59.33
CA SER A 932 26.29 -16.27 60.66
C SER A 932 25.37 -15.08 61.06
N ALA A 933 24.33 -15.35 61.87
CA ALA A 933 23.56 -14.37 62.68
C ALA A 933 22.72 -13.29 61.92
N THR A 934 21.66 -12.68 62.47
CA THR A 934 20.98 -12.85 63.78
C THR A 934 19.44 -12.72 63.63
N ARG A 935 18.68 -12.76 64.73
CA ARG A 935 17.23 -13.04 64.78
C ARG A 935 16.49 -12.16 65.81
N ALA A 936 15.32 -11.64 65.44
CA ALA A 936 14.16 -11.29 66.27
C ALA A 936 12.94 -11.20 65.32
N ASP A 937 11.80 -11.90 65.44
CA ASP A 937 10.94 -12.31 66.56
C ASP A 937 10.27 -11.16 67.34
N VAL A 938 9.04 -10.80 66.93
CA VAL A 938 7.83 -10.73 67.78
C VAL A 938 6.63 -11.22 66.94
N SER A 939 5.62 -11.81 67.57
CA SER A 939 4.43 -12.41 66.93
C SER A 939 3.13 -12.09 67.71
N THR A 940 2.01 -12.78 67.38
CA THR A 940 0.65 -12.71 67.99
C THR A 940 -0.25 -11.55 67.52
N GLU A 941 -1.59 -11.66 67.45
CA GLU A 941 -2.53 -12.81 67.27
C GLU A 941 -3.96 -12.31 66.93
N ARG A 942 -4.75 -13.10 66.17
CA ARG A 942 -6.25 -13.22 66.19
C ARG A 942 -7.14 -11.95 65.97
N ALA A 943 -8.45 -12.01 65.66
CA ALA A 943 -9.31 -12.93 64.89
C ALA A 943 -10.74 -12.32 64.64
N THR A 944 -11.63 -13.08 63.98
CA THR A 944 -13.13 -13.04 64.06
C THR A 944 -13.97 -11.80 63.63
N SER A 945 -14.40 -11.80 62.37
CA SER A 945 -15.81 -11.89 61.87
C SER A 945 -17.04 -11.23 62.56
N PHE A 946 -17.80 -10.45 61.74
CA PHE A 946 -19.29 -10.46 61.53
C PHE A 946 -20.33 -9.70 62.44
N ILE A 947 -21.06 -8.75 61.82
CA ILE A 947 -22.55 -8.47 61.88
C ILE A 947 -23.19 -8.03 63.25
N PRO A 948 -23.98 -6.91 63.36
CA PRO A 948 -25.39 -6.84 62.85
C PRO A 948 -26.13 -5.47 62.55
N ARG A 949 -27.12 -5.55 61.63
CA ARG A 949 -28.50 -4.97 61.55
C ARG A 949 -28.95 -3.51 61.95
N VAL A 950 -29.56 -2.83 60.95
CA VAL A 950 -30.97 -2.29 60.84
C VAL A 950 -31.49 -1.03 61.61
N ALA A 951 -31.96 -0.03 60.82
CA ALA A 951 -33.19 0.80 60.95
C ALA A 951 -33.52 1.39 59.53
N ALA A 952 -34.74 1.48 58.96
CA ALA A 952 -36.05 2.05 59.35
C ALA A 952 -36.09 3.62 59.25
N ARG A 953 -37.08 4.32 58.65
CA ARG A 953 -38.38 3.95 58.01
C ARG A 953 -39.02 5.13 57.19
N GLY A 954 -39.82 4.85 56.14
CA GLY A 954 -40.75 5.80 55.45
C GLY A 954 -40.13 6.70 54.36
N GLY A 955 -40.85 7.23 53.34
CA GLY A 955 -42.25 7.09 52.87
C GLY A 955 -42.92 8.45 52.57
N ALA A 956 -43.73 8.67 51.51
CA ALA A 956 -44.08 7.86 50.32
C ALA A 956 -44.78 8.73 49.22
N ALA A 957 -44.77 8.25 47.96
CA ALA A 957 -45.69 8.49 46.80
C ALA A 957 -46.10 9.94 46.37
N GLY A 958 -46.30 10.27 45.07
CA GLY A 958 -46.03 9.55 43.81
C GLY A 958 -47.10 9.77 42.71
N ASN A 959 -46.76 9.45 41.43
CA ASN A 959 -47.69 9.14 40.29
C ASN A 959 -48.73 10.21 39.82
N ARG A 960 -49.18 10.32 38.55
CA ARG A 960 -48.91 9.63 37.25
C ARG A 960 -49.61 10.39 36.09
N LYS A 961 -49.11 10.22 34.84
CA LYS A 961 -49.84 10.41 33.53
C LYS A 961 -50.34 11.84 33.22
N LYS A 962 -50.79 12.21 32.00
CA LYS A 962 -50.35 12.01 30.58
C LYS A 962 -51.21 12.95 29.69
N THR A 963 -50.83 13.15 28.41
CA THR A 963 -51.68 13.54 27.23
C THR A 963 -52.30 14.95 27.06
N LEU A 964 -51.90 15.58 25.93
CA LEU A 964 -52.74 16.18 24.83
C LEU A 964 -53.34 17.63 24.89
N LYS A 965 -52.72 18.49 24.03
CA LYS A 965 -53.30 19.32 22.93
C LYS A 965 -54.10 20.63 23.14
N MET A 966 -53.80 21.57 22.23
CA MET A 966 -54.64 22.60 21.56
C MET A 966 -54.89 24.00 22.19
N ASN A 967 -54.39 25.02 21.47
CA ASN A 967 -54.96 26.34 21.14
C ASN A 967 -55.78 27.18 22.16
N SER A 968 -55.33 28.42 22.40
CA SER A 968 -56.05 29.62 21.90
C SER A 968 -55.24 30.94 21.99
N LYS A 969 -55.54 31.86 21.07
CA LYS A 969 -55.26 33.33 21.07
C LYS A 969 -56.57 34.05 21.55
N PRO A 970 -56.66 35.37 21.88
CA PRO A 970 -56.04 36.48 21.11
C PRO A 970 -55.84 37.89 21.78
N LYS A 971 -55.38 38.87 20.97
CA LYS A 971 -55.65 40.36 21.02
C LYS A 971 -55.13 41.17 22.26
N THR A 972 -54.95 42.51 22.28
CA THR A 972 -54.64 43.61 21.31
C THR A 972 -54.22 44.84 22.16
N GLN A 973 -53.31 45.73 21.75
CA GLN A 973 -53.57 47.03 21.08
C GLN A 973 -52.23 47.83 20.94
N ALA A 974 -52.18 49.06 20.39
CA ALA A 974 -52.30 49.43 18.98
C ALA A 974 -52.45 50.97 18.79
N SER A 975 -51.37 51.75 18.65
CA SER A 975 -51.43 53.16 18.19
C SER A 975 -50.15 53.65 17.47
N ALA A 976 -50.33 54.56 16.51
CA ALA A 976 -49.33 55.31 15.74
C ALA A 976 -49.99 56.66 15.30
N PRO A 977 -49.30 57.59 14.61
CA PRO A 977 -49.38 57.56 13.12
C PRO A 977 -48.23 58.23 12.31
N SER A 978 -48.16 57.88 11.00
CA SER A 978 -47.82 58.74 9.83
C SER A 978 -46.46 59.48 9.73
N ASN A 979 -45.85 59.73 8.57
CA ASN A 979 -46.05 59.35 7.15
C ASN A 979 -44.69 59.54 6.43
N GLY A 980 -44.37 58.97 5.26
CA GLY A 980 -45.11 58.04 4.38
C GLY A 980 -44.36 57.88 3.04
N GLY A 981 -44.47 56.73 2.37
CA GLY A 981 -43.78 56.45 1.10
C GLY A 981 -44.08 55.07 0.51
N SER A 982 -44.99 55.02 -0.46
CA SER A 982 -45.43 53.84 -1.25
C SER A 982 -44.66 53.74 -2.58
N SER A 983 -44.55 52.61 -3.30
CA SER A 983 -44.80 51.17 -3.09
C SER A 983 -44.04 50.42 -4.22
N THR A 984 -43.82 49.10 -4.28
CA THR A 984 -44.82 48.01 -4.43
C THR A 984 -44.08 46.66 -4.38
N GLN A 985 -44.70 45.57 -3.89
CA GLN A 985 -44.12 44.22 -3.85
C GLN A 985 -44.59 43.34 -5.03
N PRO A 986 -43.98 42.16 -5.24
CA PRO A 986 -44.65 40.93 -4.76
C PRO A 986 -43.78 40.05 -3.84
N ALA A 987 -44.32 38.91 -3.41
CA ALA A 987 -43.90 38.17 -2.22
C ALA A 987 -42.98 36.94 -2.46
N SER A 988 -42.45 36.42 -1.36
CA SER A 988 -41.45 35.37 -1.25
C SER A 988 -41.88 33.96 -1.67
N GLN A 989 -40.89 33.18 -2.12
CA GLN A 989 -40.80 31.74 -1.85
C GLN A 989 -39.56 31.44 -0.98
N GLN A 990 -39.42 30.19 -0.54
CA GLN A 990 -38.55 29.79 0.56
C GLN A 990 -37.09 29.59 0.12
N GLY A 991 -36.14 30.20 0.84
CA GLY A 991 -34.71 29.91 0.72
C GLY A 991 -34.21 29.12 1.94
N ASN A 992 -33.56 27.99 1.71
CA ASN A 992 -32.96 27.16 2.74
C ASN A 992 -31.44 27.40 2.71
N SER A 993 -30.91 28.26 3.59
CA SER A 993 -29.49 28.67 3.54
C SER A 993 -28.55 27.65 4.17
N ALA A 994 -27.69 27.05 3.36
CA ALA A 994 -26.51 26.32 3.83
C ALA A 994 -25.51 27.26 4.55
N PRO A 995 -24.69 26.77 5.49
CA PRO A 995 -23.70 27.59 6.18
C PRO A 995 -22.58 28.05 5.24
N THR A 996 -22.13 29.30 5.42
CA THR A 996 -21.08 29.94 4.62
C THR A 996 -19.69 29.35 4.90
N ALA A 997 -18.89 29.14 3.86
CA ALA A 997 -17.50 28.71 3.96
C ALA A 997 -16.56 29.86 4.39
N TRP A 998 -15.59 29.53 5.24
CA TRP A 998 -14.56 30.43 5.79
C TRP A 998 -13.36 30.52 4.86
N LYS A 999 -12.63 31.65 4.83
CA LYS A 999 -11.69 31.96 3.74
C LYS A 999 -10.31 32.50 4.14
N THR A 1000 -10.01 32.68 5.43
CA THR A 1000 -8.68 33.15 5.86
C THR A 1000 -8.10 32.34 7.03
N PRO A 1001 -6.76 32.26 7.18
CA PRO A 1001 -6.13 31.74 8.39
C PRO A 1001 -6.52 32.51 9.66
N ASP A 1002 -6.88 33.78 9.49
CA ASP A 1002 -7.26 34.69 10.56
C ASP A 1002 -8.66 34.36 11.13
N ASP A 1003 -9.59 33.86 10.28
CA ASP A 1003 -10.88 33.32 10.74
C ASP A 1003 -10.69 32.10 11.64
N PHE A 1004 -9.73 31.22 11.29
CA PHE A 1004 -9.37 30.05 12.08
C PHE A 1004 -8.70 30.45 13.41
N ARG A 1005 -7.79 31.43 13.40
CA ARG A 1005 -7.15 31.99 14.61
C ARG A 1005 -8.17 32.67 15.55
N LYS A 1006 -9.21 33.30 14.98
CA LYS A 1006 -10.35 33.88 15.74
C LYS A 1006 -11.32 32.83 16.29
N MET A 1007 -11.52 31.71 15.61
CA MET A 1007 -12.33 30.59 16.11
C MET A 1007 -11.77 30.00 17.41
N LEU A 1008 -10.45 29.84 17.51
CA LEU A 1008 -9.77 29.34 18.70
C LEU A 1008 -9.88 30.27 19.93
N MET A 1009 -10.21 31.55 19.73
CA MET A 1009 -10.25 32.59 20.76
C MET A 1009 -11.67 33.03 21.17
N ARG A 1010 -12.73 32.40 20.65
CA ARG A 1010 -14.12 32.77 20.98
C ARG A 1010 -15.08 31.59 21.08
N ARG A 1011 -15.34 31.16 22.32
CA ARG A 1011 -16.65 30.66 22.75
C ARG A 1011 -16.80 30.65 24.27
N ASP A 1012 -17.66 31.56 24.74
CA ASP A 1012 -18.65 31.23 25.78
C ASP A 1012 -19.75 30.31 25.16
#